data_AF-A0AAD9GWA4-F1
#
_entry.id   AF-A0AAD9GWA4-F1
#
_cell.length_a   1.000
_cell.length_b   1.000
_cell.length_c   1.000
_cell.angle_alpha   90.00
_cell.angle_beta   90.00
_cell.angle_gamma   90.00
#
_symmetry.space_group_name_H-M   'P 1'
#
loop_
_entity.id
_entity.type
_entity.pdbx_description
1 polymer ?
#
loop_
_entity_poly.entity_id
_entity_poly.type
_entity_poly.pdbx_seq_one_letter_code
_entity_poly.pdbx_strand_id
1 'polypeptide(L)'
;MTTSRIPPLTPEQAERVESLEQVQIIARHGARAPYARLFCWDSPKHNPMNAEWDCTTTSVSSQDINPNEHAKGFGRLYRKSYMDGHNILKGDCVIGGLLPLGRQQHKTNGQFLRDSYVGDGPLKLFPTSNLSHLELSEIYLRSDDQERTLGSGQALIDGLFPVDGTLSLELHRMLSWDVADISVDYINANEQICPFMGHIGQLSNDSPDFWKHMRDPATVEIEHHFHDLVGNFSWGSALECLSTARCNDLELPTGIDEETFTKTYHEVEVRQGIYLSYNNSWYSKLAMQPLAHDMLKRLDPVLDADPNAYKLSVTMAHDSTIMPFLAASVKENWDRLWTPYAGMLVIEVYKTKSGSHAVRMIFHGEPQHIPECQDTLCEIEEFAEAFTFARKPRTEHDCKLPKKKKSKGHSSSLMNTMADGQAGFQVSDYIGSFLLLGLVGVAGLLALRAKVRRNRLREMRGGVMLATRVLRCGRFCAFHAVSLCSNGGFVRTSTRGGSQHQRRFLSDGMDAFMEFEREMALKRRKENPDQFPVPVGPLTPPVKPKDDECCHLDCPNCVLLVYQEKMLEYELSLQSQNQRQKPEAPAPKYDLAFYASKYDEELSDARQKLLAEADRAVLEVAANDVISAPHQTPDGACRSVRHIDLHIRDDQQELVSEQASNIGVYVPNDQSVVERMLAHLHVDDPNVVYAAEPLFGLAENGKQQSLLQHNGFQQRPFARAGTVDDALVWTFDLDSTPRPSFLRSLAAYASDENDIAALMAPQTADAIQAERPHQQVAIADIFDRFPSIHLSFAEFFQIAPPNAPRYYTVSSSRQFIPDTVSITLGLRKTESLPLPRCSSYLAMLKPGDAIRASFYQSSFVFPFHDYRPIMLISAGTGIAPFRAFLQDLEHENRTSPHQHRPAYMFYGCRKADLDFLYAGDLQQAKDAGALDQLHVEFSGESGRPKRYVQDALYDQSELVARHLLADEGYIFVCGSLAMGRAVKKAIAAALLEHPKFSNGEITTQEAAERVVTQKLAGELIVTELW
;
A
#
# COMPACT_ATOMS: atom_id res chain seq x y z
N MET A 1 -32.28 -13.50 -18.52
CA MET A 1 -31.38 -14.28 -17.63
C MET A 1 -31.31 -15.70 -18.17
N THR A 2 -30.23 -16.05 -18.86
CA THR A 2 -29.80 -17.45 -18.98
C THR A 2 -29.52 -17.99 -17.57
N THR A 3 -29.88 -19.24 -17.31
CA THR A 3 -30.06 -19.72 -15.94
C THR A 3 -28.77 -20.20 -15.31
N SER A 4 -28.22 -19.44 -14.35
CA SER A 4 -27.10 -19.85 -13.46
C SER A 4 -27.44 -21.02 -12.50
N ARG A 5 -28.49 -21.81 -12.79
CA ARG A 5 -28.87 -23.00 -12.01
C ARG A 5 -27.87 -24.09 -12.30
N ILE A 6 -27.44 -24.80 -11.26
CA ILE A 6 -26.55 -25.96 -11.43
C ILE A 6 -27.39 -27.13 -11.98
N PRO A 7 -27.07 -27.66 -13.17
CA PRO A 7 -27.77 -28.81 -13.73
C PRO A 7 -27.45 -30.08 -12.91
N PRO A 8 -28.36 -31.05 -12.82
CA PRO A 8 -28.02 -32.36 -12.26
C PRO A 8 -26.94 -33.06 -13.09
N LEU A 9 -26.34 -34.11 -12.54
CA LEU A 9 -25.55 -35.06 -13.34
C LEU A 9 -26.48 -35.80 -14.32
N THR A 10 -25.96 -36.26 -15.47
CA THR A 10 -26.73 -37.20 -16.31
C THR A 10 -26.94 -38.52 -15.56
N PRO A 11 -27.92 -39.38 -15.94
CA PRO A 11 -28.10 -40.68 -15.30
C PRO A 11 -26.82 -41.52 -15.26
N GLU A 12 -26.04 -41.50 -16.35
CA GLU A 12 -24.78 -42.24 -16.49
C GLU A 12 -23.67 -41.67 -15.58
N GLN A 13 -23.61 -40.35 -15.44
CA GLN A 13 -22.68 -39.67 -14.52
C GLN A 13 -23.09 -39.91 -13.04
N ALA A 14 -24.39 -39.87 -12.73
CA ALA A 14 -24.93 -40.18 -11.41
C ALA A 14 -24.69 -41.66 -11.01
N GLU A 15 -24.61 -42.57 -11.98
CA GLU A 15 -24.22 -43.96 -11.73
C GLU A 15 -22.74 -44.12 -11.38
N ARG A 16 -21.85 -43.20 -11.77
CA ARG A 16 -20.40 -43.23 -11.47
C ARG A 16 -20.04 -42.68 -10.08
N VAL A 17 -20.77 -41.72 -9.56
CA VAL A 17 -20.43 -41.01 -8.30
C VAL A 17 -21.03 -41.65 -7.05
N GLU A 18 -20.31 -41.59 -5.94
CA GLU A 18 -20.76 -41.97 -4.60
C GLU A 18 -21.35 -40.75 -3.88
N SER A 19 -20.58 -39.66 -3.80
CA SER A 19 -20.88 -38.46 -3.01
C SER A 19 -20.25 -37.19 -3.59
N LEU A 20 -20.79 -36.02 -3.22
CA LEU A 20 -20.21 -34.70 -3.49
C LEU A 20 -19.41 -34.25 -2.26
N GLU A 21 -18.10 -34.02 -2.41
CA GLU A 21 -17.18 -33.76 -1.30
C GLU A 21 -16.81 -32.26 -1.18
N GLN A 22 -16.66 -31.54 -2.29
CA GLN A 22 -16.32 -30.12 -2.31
C GLN A 22 -16.98 -29.38 -3.48
N VAL A 23 -17.27 -28.09 -3.27
CA VAL A 23 -17.64 -27.13 -4.31
C VAL A 23 -16.73 -25.90 -4.22
N GLN A 24 -16.03 -25.56 -5.30
CA GLN A 24 -15.34 -24.28 -5.45
C GLN A 24 -16.07 -23.39 -6.46
N ILE A 25 -16.18 -22.09 -6.17
CA ILE A 25 -16.93 -21.11 -6.95
C ILE A 25 -16.01 -19.93 -7.25
N ILE A 26 -15.91 -19.55 -8.53
CA ILE A 26 -15.33 -18.29 -8.98
C ILE A 26 -16.46 -17.49 -9.63
N ALA A 27 -16.83 -16.35 -9.06
CA ALA A 27 -17.98 -15.57 -9.51
C ALA A 27 -17.58 -14.13 -9.87
N ARG A 28 -17.88 -13.70 -11.10
CA ARG A 28 -17.77 -12.29 -11.49
C ARG A 28 -18.78 -11.50 -10.67
N HIS A 29 -18.40 -10.31 -10.19
CA HIS A 29 -19.32 -9.42 -9.48
C HIS A 29 -20.61 -9.10 -10.26
N GLY A 30 -21.64 -8.66 -9.52
CA GLY A 30 -22.92 -8.27 -10.08
C GLY A 30 -22.88 -6.96 -10.85
N ALA A 31 -24.05 -6.54 -11.34
CA ALA A 31 -24.26 -5.24 -11.96
C ALA A 31 -23.82 -4.09 -11.05
N ARG A 32 -23.04 -3.18 -11.62
CA ARG A 32 -22.29 -2.13 -10.91
C ARG A 32 -22.29 -0.82 -11.69
N ALA A 33 -22.13 0.31 -10.99
CA ALA A 33 -21.92 1.63 -11.59
C ALA A 33 -20.61 1.68 -12.41
N PRO A 34 -20.40 2.64 -13.33
CA PRO A 34 -19.34 2.56 -14.33
C PRO A 34 -17.96 2.42 -13.70
N TYR A 35 -17.09 1.53 -14.20
CA TYR A 35 -15.87 1.14 -13.48
C TYR A 35 -14.80 2.24 -13.40
N ALA A 36 -14.86 3.22 -14.30
CA ALA A 36 -13.94 4.35 -14.37
C ALA A 36 -14.68 5.62 -14.81
N ARG A 37 -14.04 6.79 -14.63
CA ARG A 37 -14.54 8.05 -15.22
C ARG A 37 -14.21 8.09 -16.71
N LEU A 38 -15.09 7.52 -17.54
CA LEU A 38 -14.89 7.47 -18.98
C LEU A 38 -15.53 8.65 -19.70
N PHE A 39 -14.94 9.03 -20.84
CA PHE A 39 -15.62 9.83 -21.85
C PHE A 39 -16.27 8.88 -22.86
N CYS A 40 -17.59 8.99 -23.02
CA CYS A 40 -18.36 8.14 -23.93
C CYS A 40 -18.80 8.88 -25.19
N TRP A 41 -19.44 10.04 -25.03
CA TRP A 41 -19.82 10.95 -26.11
C TRP A 41 -20.12 12.35 -25.56
N ASP A 42 -20.07 13.36 -26.45
CA ASP A 42 -20.17 14.79 -26.10
C ASP A 42 -21.51 15.20 -25.49
N SER A 43 -22.63 14.54 -25.82
CA SER A 43 -23.96 14.91 -25.32
C SER A 43 -24.06 14.76 -23.79
N PRO A 44 -24.16 15.85 -23.00
CA PRO A 44 -24.18 15.74 -21.54
C PRO A 44 -25.45 15.08 -21.00
N LYS A 45 -26.55 15.15 -21.77
CA LYS A 45 -27.84 14.49 -21.47
C LYS A 45 -27.74 12.96 -21.61
N HIS A 46 -26.92 12.47 -22.53
CA HIS A 46 -26.88 11.05 -22.91
C HIS A 46 -25.64 10.32 -22.38
N ASN A 47 -24.62 11.04 -21.92
CA ASN A 47 -23.40 10.44 -21.42
C ASN A 47 -23.68 9.57 -20.18
N PRO A 48 -23.32 8.27 -20.17
CA PRO A 48 -23.61 7.35 -19.06
C PRO A 48 -23.07 7.79 -17.70
N MET A 49 -21.98 8.56 -17.67
CA MET A 49 -21.42 9.11 -16.43
C MET A 49 -22.35 10.13 -15.77
N ASN A 50 -23.26 10.76 -16.53
CA ASN A 50 -24.23 11.75 -16.06
C ASN A 50 -25.63 11.15 -15.82
N ALA A 51 -25.80 9.83 -15.89
CA ALA A 51 -27.08 9.19 -15.61
C ALA A 51 -27.46 9.29 -14.12
N GLU A 52 -28.74 9.08 -13.84
CA GLU A 52 -29.25 8.82 -12.49
C GLU A 52 -29.16 7.32 -12.22
N TRP A 53 -28.66 6.95 -11.04
CA TRP A 53 -28.31 5.57 -10.71
C TRP A 53 -29.01 5.16 -9.42
N ASP A 54 -29.70 4.02 -9.44
CA ASP A 54 -30.24 3.39 -8.23
C ASP A 54 -29.09 2.85 -7.38
N CYS A 55 -28.72 3.62 -6.36
CA CYS A 55 -27.59 3.35 -5.49
C CYS A 55 -27.99 3.19 -4.02
N THR A 56 -29.28 2.89 -3.79
CA THR A 56 -29.96 2.73 -2.50
C THR A 56 -29.37 1.72 -1.50
N THR A 57 -28.30 0.99 -1.85
CA THR A 57 -27.61 0.11 -0.91
C THR A 57 -26.53 0.83 -0.12
N THR A 58 -26.73 0.95 1.20
CA THR A 58 -25.71 1.50 2.09
C THR A 58 -24.72 0.43 2.57
N SER A 59 -23.42 0.75 2.49
CA SER A 59 -22.36 -0.03 3.13
C SER A 59 -22.11 0.47 4.56
N VAL A 60 -21.91 -0.47 5.48
CA VAL A 60 -21.59 -0.20 6.89
C VAL A 60 -20.39 -1.07 7.29
N SER A 61 -19.40 -0.48 7.95
CA SER A 61 -18.21 -1.16 8.47
C SER A 61 -18.01 -0.88 9.97
N SER A 62 -17.12 -1.62 10.62
CA SER A 62 -16.66 -1.35 12.00
C SER A 62 -15.13 -1.37 12.03
N GLN A 63 -14.53 -0.61 12.95
CA GLN A 63 -13.07 -0.51 13.10
C GLN A 63 -12.56 -1.24 14.36
N ASP A 64 -13.42 -1.50 15.34
CA ASP A 64 -13.07 -2.08 16.64
C ASP A 64 -13.41 -3.58 16.72
N ILE A 65 -13.09 -4.32 15.66
CA ILE A 65 -13.30 -5.77 15.60
C ILE A 65 -12.01 -6.46 16.04
N ASN A 66 -12.02 -7.06 17.23
CA ASN A 66 -11.03 -8.07 17.59
C ASN A 66 -11.43 -9.40 16.92
N PRO A 67 -10.67 -9.94 15.96
CA PRO A 67 -11.04 -11.18 15.25
C PRO A 67 -11.14 -12.40 16.17
N ASN A 68 -10.54 -12.34 17.36
CA ASN A 68 -10.53 -13.42 18.35
C ASN A 68 -11.69 -13.32 19.38
N GLU A 69 -12.53 -12.28 19.33
CA GLU A 69 -13.66 -12.10 20.27
C GLU A 69 -15.01 -12.40 19.63
N HIS A 70 -15.37 -13.69 19.57
CA HIS A 70 -16.62 -14.21 18.99
C HIS A 70 -17.95 -13.70 19.62
N ALA A 71 -17.90 -12.75 20.59
CA ALA A 71 -19.03 -12.40 21.44
C ALA A 71 -19.22 -10.90 21.73
N LYS A 72 -18.33 -10.00 21.28
CA LYS A 72 -18.58 -8.54 21.42
C LYS A 72 -19.30 -8.01 20.19
N GLY A 73 -20.33 -7.19 20.40
CA GLY A 73 -21.07 -6.54 19.32
C GLY A 73 -20.18 -5.62 18.48
N PHE A 74 -20.64 -5.24 17.29
CA PHE A 74 -19.88 -4.56 16.22
C PHE A 74 -19.38 -3.13 16.53
N GLY A 75 -18.64 -2.95 17.63
CA GLY A 75 -17.96 -1.71 18.05
C GLY A 75 -18.79 -0.45 17.83
N ARG A 76 -18.22 0.50 17.09
CA ARG A 76 -18.99 1.53 16.39
C ARG A 76 -19.19 1.13 14.92
N LEU A 77 -20.44 1.21 14.45
CA LEU A 77 -20.77 1.05 13.03
C LEU A 77 -20.64 2.39 12.29
N TYR A 78 -19.96 2.37 11.15
CA TYR A 78 -19.72 3.51 10.27
C TYR A 78 -20.43 3.31 8.94
N ARG A 79 -21.42 4.16 8.63
CA ARG A 79 -22.05 4.18 7.30
C ARG A 79 -21.26 5.09 6.35
N LYS A 80 -20.98 4.61 5.14
CA LYS A 80 -20.48 5.46 4.06
C LYS A 80 -21.64 6.30 3.50
N SER A 81 -21.44 7.62 3.42
CA SER A 81 -22.39 8.57 2.82
C SER A 81 -21.60 9.52 1.92
N TYR A 82 -22.18 9.87 0.77
CA TYR A 82 -21.57 10.75 -0.21
C TYR A 82 -22.16 12.16 -0.10
N MET A 83 -21.36 13.16 -0.46
CA MET A 83 -21.80 14.56 -0.45
C MET A 83 -22.54 14.89 -1.74
N ASP A 84 -23.73 15.47 -1.61
CA ASP A 84 -24.56 15.90 -2.75
C ASP A 84 -23.76 16.81 -3.71
N GLY A 85 -23.92 16.57 -5.02
CA GLY A 85 -23.25 17.34 -6.07
C GLY A 85 -21.73 17.13 -6.21
N HIS A 86 -21.08 16.38 -5.31
CA HIS A 86 -19.65 16.05 -5.41
C HIS A 86 -19.36 14.69 -6.08
N ASN A 87 -20.36 13.81 -6.19
CA ASN A 87 -20.24 12.60 -6.99
C ASN A 87 -20.31 12.91 -8.50
N ILE A 88 -19.55 12.15 -9.29
CA ILE A 88 -19.60 12.20 -10.77
C ILE A 88 -20.94 11.63 -11.26
N LEU A 89 -21.42 10.57 -10.61
CA LEU A 89 -22.72 9.95 -10.84
C LEU A 89 -23.79 10.71 -10.05
N LYS A 90 -25.02 10.79 -10.55
CA LYS A 90 -26.12 11.50 -9.84
C LYS A 90 -26.73 10.72 -8.66
N GLY A 91 -26.25 9.51 -8.37
CA GLY A 91 -26.67 8.71 -7.22
C GLY A 91 -25.64 8.69 -6.09
N ASP A 92 -25.98 8.02 -4.99
CA ASP A 92 -25.14 7.82 -3.80
C ASP A 92 -24.19 6.62 -3.93
N CYS A 93 -23.62 6.41 -5.11
CA CYS A 93 -22.62 5.38 -5.41
C CYS A 93 -21.30 5.97 -5.90
N VAL A 94 -20.22 5.23 -5.68
CA VAL A 94 -18.95 5.46 -6.39
C VAL A 94 -18.96 4.85 -7.78
N ILE A 95 -18.10 5.40 -8.63
CA ILE A 95 -17.49 4.70 -9.77
C ILE A 95 -17.08 3.29 -9.34
N GLY A 96 -17.56 2.27 -10.07
CA GLY A 96 -17.30 0.86 -9.81
C GLY A 96 -18.01 0.26 -8.59
N GLY A 97 -18.96 0.96 -7.95
CA GLY A 97 -19.74 0.46 -6.81
C GLY A 97 -20.88 -0.47 -7.20
N LEU A 98 -21.27 -1.39 -6.31
CA LEU A 98 -22.31 -2.39 -6.57
C LEU A 98 -23.72 -1.79 -6.54
N LEU A 99 -24.56 -2.16 -7.50
CA LEU A 99 -25.96 -1.72 -7.55
C LEU A 99 -26.87 -2.73 -6.81
N PRO A 100 -28.07 -2.33 -6.38
CA PRO A 100 -29.08 -3.23 -5.81
C PRO A 100 -29.40 -4.41 -6.75
N LEU A 101 -29.44 -4.17 -8.06
CA LEU A 101 -29.57 -5.23 -9.07
C LEU A 101 -28.43 -6.25 -9.00
N GLY A 102 -27.17 -5.80 -8.82
CA GLY A 102 -26.02 -6.69 -8.68
C GLY A 102 -26.07 -7.55 -7.43
N ARG A 103 -26.51 -6.98 -6.30
CA ARG A 103 -26.77 -7.72 -5.06
C ARG A 103 -27.90 -8.74 -5.25
N GLN A 104 -28.99 -8.37 -5.91
CA GLN A 104 -30.08 -9.31 -6.18
C GLN A 104 -29.67 -10.44 -7.14
N GLN A 105 -28.83 -10.17 -8.15
CA GLN A 105 -28.26 -11.20 -9.02
C GLN A 105 -27.47 -12.25 -8.20
N HIS A 106 -26.58 -11.81 -7.31
CA HIS A 106 -25.82 -12.73 -6.46
C HIS A 106 -26.68 -13.43 -5.40
N LYS A 107 -27.68 -12.76 -4.84
CA LYS A 107 -28.66 -13.41 -3.94
C LYS A 107 -29.43 -14.52 -4.63
N THR A 108 -29.85 -14.32 -5.88
CA THR A 108 -30.47 -15.36 -6.71
C THR A 108 -29.51 -16.49 -7.05
N ASN A 109 -28.24 -16.19 -7.35
CA ASN A 109 -27.21 -17.23 -7.52
C ASN A 109 -27.01 -18.05 -6.23
N GLY A 110 -26.94 -17.40 -5.07
CA GLY A 110 -26.88 -18.05 -3.76
C GLY A 110 -28.06 -19.00 -3.53
N GLN A 111 -29.28 -18.58 -3.90
CA GLN A 111 -30.47 -19.43 -3.86
C GLN A 111 -30.35 -20.66 -4.79
N PHE A 112 -29.80 -20.51 -5.99
CA PHE A 112 -29.55 -21.66 -6.88
C PHE A 112 -28.49 -22.61 -6.32
N LEU A 113 -27.42 -22.08 -5.72
CA LEU A 113 -26.41 -22.88 -5.02
C LEU A 113 -27.02 -23.59 -3.81
N ARG A 114 -27.98 -22.97 -3.12
CA ARG A 114 -28.74 -23.59 -2.02
C ARG A 114 -29.63 -24.74 -2.52
N ASP A 115 -30.44 -24.50 -3.55
CA ASP A 115 -31.28 -25.52 -4.20
C ASP A 115 -30.45 -26.76 -4.58
N SER A 116 -29.20 -26.55 -5.02
CA SER A 116 -28.30 -27.60 -5.48
C SER A 116 -27.52 -28.28 -4.36
N TYR A 117 -26.90 -27.55 -3.42
CA TYR A 117 -25.92 -28.11 -2.47
C TYR A 117 -26.42 -28.26 -1.03
N VAL A 118 -27.52 -27.59 -0.67
CA VAL A 118 -28.19 -27.77 0.62
C VAL A 118 -29.36 -28.75 0.44
N GLY A 119 -29.56 -29.66 1.39
CA GLY A 119 -30.57 -30.70 1.33
C GLY A 119 -30.05 -32.03 1.87
N ASP A 120 -30.87 -33.07 1.90
CA ASP A 120 -30.45 -34.39 2.37
C ASP A 120 -30.17 -35.35 1.18
N GLY A 121 -29.11 -36.15 1.28
CA GLY A 121 -28.65 -37.09 0.25
C GLY A 121 -27.15 -36.98 -0.05
N PRO A 122 -26.53 -37.98 -0.72
CA PRO A 122 -25.07 -38.03 -0.87
C PRO A 122 -24.50 -37.00 -1.85
N LEU A 123 -25.33 -36.41 -2.73
CA LEU A 123 -24.94 -35.33 -3.64
C LEU A 123 -25.24 -33.93 -3.06
N LYS A 124 -25.48 -33.85 -1.74
CA LYS A 124 -25.71 -32.61 -1.00
C LYS A 124 -24.54 -32.36 -0.07
N LEU A 125 -23.82 -31.27 -0.34
CA LEU A 125 -22.64 -30.85 0.42
C LEU A 125 -22.98 -30.52 1.88
N PHE A 126 -24.17 -29.94 2.11
CA PHE A 126 -24.65 -29.53 3.43
C PHE A 126 -26.02 -30.14 3.74
N PRO A 127 -26.06 -31.22 4.55
CA PRO A 127 -27.30 -31.83 5.04
C PRO A 127 -28.18 -30.81 5.77
N THR A 128 -29.48 -30.73 5.42
CA THR A 128 -30.43 -29.81 6.08
C THR A 128 -30.43 -30.01 7.60
N SER A 129 -30.32 -31.27 7.99
CA SER A 129 -30.25 -31.77 9.36
C SER A 129 -28.98 -31.37 10.13
N ASN A 130 -27.90 -30.97 9.44
CA ASN A 130 -26.60 -30.65 10.05
C ASN A 130 -26.17 -29.19 9.89
N LEU A 131 -26.98 -28.32 9.25
CA LEU A 131 -26.66 -26.90 9.12
C LEU A 131 -26.38 -26.24 10.49
N SER A 132 -27.03 -26.71 11.56
CA SER A 132 -26.85 -26.19 12.92
C SER A 132 -25.47 -26.45 13.53
N HIS A 133 -24.69 -27.36 12.91
CA HIS A 133 -23.34 -27.77 13.29
C HIS A 133 -22.34 -27.53 12.14
N LEU A 134 -22.68 -26.66 11.17
CA LEU A 134 -21.74 -26.22 10.15
C LEU A 134 -20.65 -25.38 10.81
N GLU A 135 -19.40 -25.80 10.67
CA GLU A 135 -18.24 -25.11 11.24
C GLU A 135 -17.69 -24.10 10.24
N LEU A 136 -17.28 -22.91 10.70
CA LEU A 136 -16.77 -21.87 9.80
C LEU A 136 -15.48 -22.30 9.07
N SER A 137 -14.72 -23.25 9.62
CA SER A 137 -13.56 -23.85 8.97
C SER A 137 -13.91 -24.70 7.74
N GLU A 138 -15.17 -25.07 7.52
CA GLU A 138 -15.61 -25.78 6.32
C GLU A 138 -15.81 -24.84 5.11
N ILE A 139 -15.76 -23.53 5.32
CA ILE A 139 -16.00 -22.49 4.29
C ILE A 139 -14.78 -21.57 4.15
N TYR A 140 -14.28 -21.44 2.92
CA TYR A 140 -13.24 -20.47 2.53
C TYR A 140 -13.85 -19.33 1.69
N LEU A 141 -13.63 -18.07 2.08
CA LEU A 141 -14.19 -16.89 1.41
C LEU A 141 -13.07 -15.92 1.01
N ARG A 142 -12.98 -15.59 -0.28
CA ARG A 142 -11.90 -14.79 -0.86
C ARG A 142 -12.47 -13.74 -1.83
N SER A 143 -11.97 -12.52 -1.76
CA SER A 143 -12.28 -11.41 -2.67
C SER A 143 -11.08 -10.47 -2.71
N ASP A 144 -10.95 -9.57 -3.68
CA ASP A 144 -10.11 -8.38 -3.47
C ASP A 144 -10.87 -7.35 -2.62
N ASP A 145 -10.22 -6.23 -2.28
CA ASP A 145 -10.75 -5.19 -1.39
C ASP A 145 -11.84 -4.29 -1.98
N GLN A 146 -12.28 -4.53 -3.22
CA GLN A 146 -13.27 -3.69 -3.88
C GLN A 146 -14.71 -3.97 -3.43
N GLU A 147 -15.49 -2.91 -3.22
CA GLU A 147 -16.86 -3.03 -2.68
C GLU A 147 -17.77 -3.89 -3.57
N ARG A 148 -17.59 -3.86 -4.91
CA ARG A 148 -18.42 -4.66 -5.82
C ARG A 148 -18.16 -6.15 -5.78
N THR A 149 -16.94 -6.59 -5.51
CA THR A 149 -16.58 -8.02 -5.39
C THR A 149 -16.99 -8.52 -4.01
N LEU A 150 -16.61 -7.82 -2.93
CA LEU A 150 -17.01 -8.14 -1.55
C LEU A 150 -18.52 -8.13 -1.35
N GLY A 151 -19.21 -7.06 -1.79
CA GLY A 151 -20.66 -6.92 -1.66
C GLY A 151 -21.44 -7.95 -2.48
N SER A 152 -20.86 -8.43 -3.60
CA SER A 152 -21.42 -9.53 -4.38
C SER A 152 -21.24 -10.87 -3.67
N GLY A 153 -20.09 -11.08 -3.02
CA GLY A 153 -19.82 -12.26 -2.20
C GLY A 153 -20.74 -12.37 -1.00
N GLN A 154 -20.90 -11.27 -0.25
CA GLN A 154 -21.87 -11.16 0.84
C GLN A 154 -23.28 -11.54 0.37
N ALA A 155 -23.77 -10.94 -0.72
CA ALA A 155 -25.10 -11.24 -1.26
C ALA A 155 -25.25 -12.69 -1.74
N LEU A 156 -24.19 -13.32 -2.27
CA LEU A 156 -24.18 -14.73 -2.66
C LEU A 156 -24.29 -15.63 -1.43
N ILE A 157 -23.53 -15.35 -0.37
CA ILE A 157 -23.59 -16.10 0.88
C ILE A 157 -24.95 -15.91 1.58
N ASP A 158 -25.50 -14.69 1.62
CA ASP A 158 -26.86 -14.43 2.13
C ASP A 158 -27.97 -15.18 1.36
N GLY A 159 -27.73 -15.46 0.07
CA GLY A 159 -28.65 -16.27 -0.75
C GLY A 159 -28.50 -17.77 -0.49
N LEU A 160 -27.28 -18.24 -0.23
CA LEU A 160 -26.95 -19.64 0.05
C LEU A 160 -27.35 -20.05 1.48
N PHE A 161 -27.08 -19.16 2.44
CA PHE A 161 -27.33 -19.31 3.87
C PHE A 161 -28.11 -18.09 4.40
N PRO A 162 -29.44 -18.05 4.22
CA PRO A 162 -30.25 -16.92 4.67
C PRO A 162 -30.18 -16.67 6.18
N VAL A 163 -30.07 -15.40 6.55
CA VAL A 163 -30.03 -14.90 7.95
C VAL A 163 -31.42 -14.87 8.59
N ASP A 164 -32.27 -15.88 8.31
CA ASP A 164 -33.65 -15.96 8.81
C ASP A 164 -33.78 -16.57 10.21
N GLY A 165 -32.65 -16.78 10.90
CA GLY A 165 -32.60 -17.18 12.31
C GLY A 165 -32.87 -18.66 12.58
N THR A 166 -33.00 -19.51 11.55
CA THR A 166 -33.50 -20.89 11.75
C THR A 166 -32.47 -22.02 11.72
N LEU A 167 -31.28 -21.83 11.13
CA LEU A 167 -30.47 -23.00 10.68
C LEU A 167 -29.00 -23.10 11.11
N SER A 168 -28.31 -22.06 11.60
CA SER A 168 -26.93 -22.22 12.13
C SER A 168 -26.50 -21.06 13.02
N LEU A 169 -25.98 -21.33 14.22
CA LEU A 169 -25.48 -20.28 15.11
C LEU A 169 -24.15 -19.70 14.61
N GLU A 170 -23.29 -20.53 14.01
CA GLU A 170 -21.98 -20.11 13.48
C GLU A 170 -22.10 -19.20 12.26
N LEU A 171 -23.04 -19.48 11.34
CA LEU A 171 -23.28 -18.61 10.17
C LEU A 171 -23.94 -17.26 10.54
N HIS A 172 -24.42 -17.09 11.77
CA HIS A 172 -24.83 -15.78 12.31
C HIS A 172 -23.68 -15.04 13.02
N ARG A 173 -22.49 -15.66 13.14
CA ARG A 173 -21.26 -15.00 13.57
C ARG A 173 -20.56 -14.32 12.38
N MET A 174 -19.42 -13.70 12.67
CA MET A 174 -18.64 -12.96 11.68
C MET A 174 -17.92 -13.89 10.71
N LEU A 175 -18.36 -13.90 9.45
CA LEU A 175 -17.65 -14.56 8.36
C LEU A 175 -16.42 -13.75 7.95
N SER A 176 -15.25 -14.36 8.02
CA SER A 176 -13.99 -13.74 7.56
C SER A 176 -13.87 -13.84 6.05
N TRP A 177 -13.43 -12.76 5.40
CA TRP A 177 -13.11 -12.71 3.98
C TRP A 177 -11.62 -12.44 3.84
N ASP A 178 -10.89 -13.36 3.21
CA ASP A 178 -9.50 -13.12 2.82
C ASP A 178 -9.47 -12.06 1.70
N VAL A 179 -8.70 -10.99 1.89
CA VAL A 179 -8.63 -9.85 0.96
C VAL A 179 -7.21 -9.37 0.71
N ALA A 180 -7.00 -8.82 -0.49
CA ALA A 180 -5.82 -8.06 -0.86
C ALA A 180 -6.24 -6.84 -1.70
N ASP A 181 -5.39 -5.80 -1.70
CA ASP A 181 -5.55 -4.61 -2.54
C ASP A 181 -5.42 -4.98 -4.01
N ILE A 182 -6.38 -4.57 -4.85
CA ILE A 182 -6.43 -4.89 -6.29
C ILE A 182 -5.10 -4.62 -7.04
N SER A 183 -4.32 -3.63 -6.60
CA SER A 183 -3.03 -3.27 -7.23
C SER A 183 -1.97 -4.35 -7.07
N VAL A 184 -2.08 -5.20 -6.03
CA VAL A 184 -1.16 -6.30 -5.71
C VAL A 184 -1.86 -7.67 -5.65
N ASP A 185 -3.15 -7.74 -6.00
CA ASP A 185 -3.90 -8.99 -6.09
C ASP A 185 -3.74 -9.68 -7.46
N TYR A 186 -3.78 -11.01 -7.44
CA TYR A 186 -3.72 -11.94 -8.58
C TYR A 186 -5.05 -12.64 -8.89
N ILE A 187 -6.14 -12.37 -8.16
CA ILE A 187 -7.51 -12.76 -8.57
C ILE A 187 -7.81 -12.25 -9.97
N ASN A 188 -7.30 -11.07 -10.31
CA ASN A 188 -7.37 -10.51 -11.65
C ASN A 188 -6.01 -10.57 -12.36
N ALA A 189 -6.04 -10.53 -13.69
CA ALA A 189 -4.84 -10.38 -14.50
C ALA A 189 -4.14 -9.04 -14.19
N ASN A 190 -2.95 -9.11 -13.57
CA ASN A 190 -2.25 -7.94 -13.04
C ASN A 190 -0.80 -7.84 -13.54
N GLU A 191 -0.56 -6.91 -14.47
CA GLU A 191 0.76 -6.68 -15.07
C GLU A 191 1.76 -5.98 -14.12
N GLN A 192 1.30 -5.34 -13.04
CA GLN A 192 2.18 -4.76 -12.03
C GLN A 192 2.91 -5.87 -11.25
N ILE A 193 2.22 -6.98 -10.98
CA ILE A 193 2.80 -8.19 -10.38
C ILE A 193 3.63 -8.97 -11.41
N CYS A 194 3.16 -9.06 -12.65
CA CYS A 194 3.81 -9.87 -13.68
C CYS A 194 4.00 -9.12 -15.02
N PRO A 195 5.03 -8.25 -15.14
CA PRO A 195 5.22 -7.40 -16.33
C PRO A 195 5.45 -8.16 -17.65
N PHE A 196 5.77 -9.45 -17.59
CA PHE A 196 5.87 -10.29 -18.78
C PHE A 196 4.52 -10.50 -19.49
N MET A 197 3.39 -10.38 -18.77
CA MET A 197 2.05 -10.46 -19.34
C MET A 197 1.82 -9.43 -20.46
N GLY A 198 2.18 -8.16 -20.24
CA GLY A 198 2.09 -7.10 -21.26
C GLY A 198 2.99 -7.33 -22.48
N HIS A 199 4.08 -8.10 -22.34
CA HIS A 199 4.88 -8.53 -23.49
C HIS A 199 4.17 -9.61 -24.31
N ILE A 200 3.46 -10.56 -23.67
CA ILE A 200 2.65 -11.56 -24.38
C ILE A 200 1.51 -10.85 -25.14
N GLY A 201 0.90 -9.81 -24.58
CA GLY A 201 -0.09 -8.99 -25.29
C GLY A 201 0.47 -8.28 -26.53
N GLN A 202 1.70 -7.76 -26.48
CA GLN A 202 2.37 -7.25 -27.68
C GLN A 202 2.57 -8.34 -28.74
N LEU A 203 3.00 -9.54 -28.35
CA LEU A 203 3.17 -10.67 -29.28
C LEU A 203 1.84 -11.15 -29.90
N SER A 204 0.74 -11.04 -29.16
CA SER A 204 -0.61 -11.31 -29.66
C SER A 204 -1.06 -10.26 -30.68
N ASN A 205 -0.85 -8.97 -30.38
CA ASN A 205 -1.17 -7.87 -31.31
C ASN A 205 -0.27 -7.87 -32.56
N ASP A 206 0.95 -8.43 -32.48
CA ASP A 206 1.83 -8.63 -33.64
C ASP A 206 1.51 -9.94 -34.41
N SER A 207 0.52 -10.74 -33.97
CA SER A 207 0.24 -12.06 -34.53
C SER A 207 -0.43 -12.02 -35.92
N PRO A 208 -0.22 -13.06 -36.76
CA PRO A 208 -0.90 -13.17 -38.05
C PRO A 208 -2.42 -13.18 -37.95
N ASP A 209 -2.99 -13.76 -36.88
CA ASP A 209 -4.43 -13.89 -36.67
C ASP A 209 -5.07 -12.56 -36.25
N PHE A 210 -4.44 -11.82 -35.34
CA PHE A 210 -4.84 -10.45 -35.02
C PHE A 210 -4.82 -9.58 -36.28
N TRP A 211 -3.71 -9.58 -37.04
CA TRP A 211 -3.61 -8.80 -38.27
C TRP A 211 -4.50 -9.31 -39.42
N LYS A 212 -4.97 -10.57 -39.38
CA LYS A 212 -5.97 -11.10 -40.32
C LYS A 212 -7.33 -10.50 -39.99
N HIS A 213 -7.72 -10.50 -38.71
CA HIS A 213 -8.95 -9.89 -38.22
C HIS A 213 -8.98 -8.37 -38.49
N MET A 214 -7.93 -7.64 -38.09
CA MET A 214 -7.80 -6.19 -38.33
C MET A 214 -7.76 -5.76 -39.81
N ARG A 215 -7.64 -6.70 -40.75
CA ARG A 215 -7.68 -6.43 -42.20
C ARG A 215 -8.93 -7.01 -42.88
N ASP A 216 -9.84 -7.62 -42.12
CA ASP A 216 -11.11 -8.05 -42.67
C ASP A 216 -11.94 -6.80 -43.05
N PRO A 217 -12.47 -6.73 -44.29
CA PRO A 217 -13.26 -5.59 -44.72
C PRO A 217 -14.44 -5.26 -43.80
N ALA A 218 -15.07 -6.26 -43.18
CA ALA A 218 -16.20 -6.05 -42.28
C ALA A 218 -15.75 -5.44 -40.94
N THR A 219 -14.62 -5.88 -40.38
CA THR A 219 -14.04 -5.27 -39.17
C THR A 219 -13.61 -3.82 -39.43
N VAL A 220 -12.99 -3.55 -40.59
CA VAL A 220 -12.61 -2.18 -41.01
C VAL A 220 -13.85 -1.30 -41.22
N GLU A 221 -14.94 -1.82 -41.78
CA GLU A 221 -16.22 -1.13 -41.94
C GLU A 221 -16.85 -0.79 -40.58
N ILE A 222 -16.86 -1.72 -39.62
CA ILE A 222 -17.36 -1.49 -38.26
C ILE A 222 -16.53 -0.41 -37.55
N GLU A 223 -15.19 -0.47 -37.63
CA GLU A 223 -14.29 0.50 -36.99
C GLU A 223 -14.48 1.92 -37.55
N HIS A 224 -14.56 2.07 -38.88
CA HIS A 224 -14.84 3.36 -39.52
C HIS A 224 -16.24 3.87 -39.20
N HIS A 225 -17.26 3.01 -39.33
CA HIS A 225 -18.65 3.43 -39.09
C HIS A 225 -18.87 3.88 -37.64
N PHE A 226 -18.31 3.15 -36.66
CA PHE A 226 -18.39 3.55 -35.26
C PHE A 226 -17.62 4.85 -35.00
N HIS A 227 -16.41 5.01 -35.57
CA HIS A 227 -15.63 6.25 -35.48
C HIS A 227 -16.39 7.47 -36.02
N ASP A 228 -17.04 7.34 -37.18
CA ASP A 228 -17.82 8.43 -37.79
C ASP A 228 -19.03 8.86 -36.93
N LEU A 229 -19.56 7.95 -36.09
CA LEU A 229 -20.71 8.18 -35.22
C LEU A 229 -20.35 8.76 -33.84
N VAL A 230 -19.22 8.36 -33.24
CA VAL A 230 -18.84 8.77 -31.86
C VAL A 230 -17.54 9.56 -31.76
N GLY A 231 -16.80 9.72 -32.85
CA GLY A 231 -15.48 10.37 -32.87
C GLY A 231 -14.36 9.47 -32.35
N ASN A 232 -13.36 10.06 -31.68
CA ASN A 232 -12.25 9.31 -31.10
C ASN A 232 -12.75 8.43 -29.94
N PHE A 233 -12.61 7.11 -30.09
CA PHE A 233 -12.95 6.13 -29.07
C PHE A 233 -11.80 5.13 -28.85
N SER A 234 -11.87 4.37 -27.76
CA SER A 234 -11.02 3.18 -27.57
C SER A 234 -11.92 1.95 -27.47
N TRP A 235 -11.49 0.83 -28.05
CA TRP A 235 -12.26 -0.42 -27.97
C TRP A 235 -12.50 -0.90 -26.53
N GLY A 236 -11.58 -0.61 -25.60
CA GLY A 236 -11.75 -0.93 -24.17
C GLY A 236 -12.77 -0.05 -23.43
N SER A 237 -12.97 1.20 -23.87
CA SER A 237 -13.99 2.10 -23.30
C SER A 237 -15.34 2.01 -24.01
N ALA A 238 -15.36 1.61 -25.29
CA ALA A 238 -16.57 1.46 -26.08
C ALA A 238 -17.55 0.44 -25.47
N LEU A 239 -17.04 -0.73 -25.06
CA LEU A 239 -17.85 -1.77 -24.40
C LEU A 239 -18.58 -1.20 -23.18
N GLU A 240 -17.85 -0.55 -22.27
CA GLU A 240 -18.41 0.02 -21.05
C GLU A 240 -19.46 1.11 -21.32
N CYS A 241 -19.17 2.01 -22.25
CA CYS A 241 -20.10 3.08 -22.62
C CYS A 241 -21.40 2.56 -23.25
N LEU A 242 -21.29 1.61 -24.20
CA LEU A 242 -22.43 0.99 -24.86
C LEU A 242 -23.26 0.12 -23.90
N SER A 243 -22.59 -0.78 -23.16
CA SER A 243 -23.24 -1.61 -22.13
C SER A 243 -23.96 -0.77 -21.11
N THR A 244 -23.33 0.31 -20.62
CA THR A 244 -23.94 1.15 -19.60
C THR A 244 -25.18 1.88 -20.12
N ALA A 245 -25.11 2.49 -21.31
CA ALA A 245 -26.26 3.15 -21.89
C ALA A 245 -27.43 2.18 -22.11
N ARG A 246 -27.13 0.99 -22.65
CA ARG A 246 -28.13 -0.06 -22.85
C ARG A 246 -28.77 -0.54 -21.56
N CYS A 247 -27.98 -0.77 -20.50
CA CYS A 247 -28.48 -1.27 -19.22
C CYS A 247 -29.27 -0.23 -18.41
N ASN A 248 -29.26 1.05 -18.79
CA ASN A 248 -29.97 2.14 -18.12
C ASN A 248 -30.94 2.89 -19.06
N ASP A 249 -31.35 2.26 -20.18
CA ASP A 249 -32.28 2.79 -21.18
C ASP A 249 -31.95 4.22 -21.67
N LEU A 250 -30.65 4.55 -21.77
CA LEU A 250 -30.19 5.86 -22.25
C LEU A 250 -30.22 5.92 -23.78
N GLU A 251 -30.60 7.10 -24.32
CA GLU A 251 -30.50 7.40 -25.75
C GLU A 251 -29.06 7.20 -26.25
N LEU A 252 -28.85 6.23 -27.14
CA LEU A 252 -27.57 6.05 -27.83
C LEU A 252 -27.26 7.23 -28.77
N PRO A 253 -25.99 7.48 -29.10
CA PRO A 253 -25.60 8.44 -30.14
C PRO A 253 -26.37 8.23 -31.46
N THR A 254 -26.76 9.34 -32.09
CA THR A 254 -27.57 9.33 -33.32
C THR A 254 -26.87 8.56 -34.42
N GLY A 255 -27.47 7.44 -34.85
CA GLY A 255 -26.94 6.55 -35.88
C GLY A 255 -26.45 5.19 -35.35
N ILE A 256 -26.29 5.00 -34.03
CA ILE A 256 -26.09 3.67 -33.44
C ILE A 256 -27.46 3.01 -33.27
N ASP A 257 -27.76 2.07 -34.16
CA ASP A 257 -28.93 1.18 -34.07
C ASP A 257 -28.57 -0.18 -33.46
N GLU A 258 -29.56 -1.09 -33.39
CA GLU A 258 -29.39 -2.44 -32.81
C GLU A 258 -28.33 -3.27 -33.54
N GLU A 259 -28.25 -3.14 -34.87
CA GLU A 259 -27.30 -3.86 -35.70
C GLU A 259 -25.88 -3.35 -35.46
N THR A 260 -25.71 -2.03 -35.43
CA THR A 260 -24.43 -1.35 -35.14
C THR A 260 -23.94 -1.66 -33.74
N PHE A 261 -24.83 -1.59 -32.74
CA PHE A 261 -24.55 -1.99 -31.36
C PHE A 261 -24.04 -3.43 -31.29
N THR A 262 -24.76 -4.38 -31.89
CA THR A 262 -24.44 -5.80 -31.83
C THR A 262 -23.10 -6.12 -32.51
N LYS A 263 -22.85 -5.56 -33.70
CA LYS A 263 -21.58 -5.70 -34.43
C LYS A 263 -20.40 -5.14 -33.62
N THR A 264 -20.55 -3.95 -33.05
CA THR A 264 -19.50 -3.29 -32.27
C THR A 264 -19.19 -4.06 -30.98
N TYR A 265 -20.22 -4.58 -30.31
CA TYR A 265 -20.05 -5.42 -29.11
C TYR A 265 -19.28 -6.72 -29.44
N HIS A 266 -19.71 -7.41 -30.49
CA HIS A 266 -19.08 -8.67 -30.91
C HIS A 266 -17.62 -8.49 -31.37
N GLU A 267 -17.31 -7.37 -32.04
CA GLU A 267 -15.94 -7.01 -32.42
C GLU A 267 -14.99 -6.92 -31.21
N VAL A 268 -15.46 -6.41 -30.06
CA VAL A 268 -14.68 -6.41 -28.81
C VAL A 268 -14.46 -7.83 -28.28
N GLU A 269 -15.49 -8.67 -28.29
CA GLU A 269 -15.39 -10.08 -27.86
C GLU A 269 -14.39 -10.85 -28.72
N VAL A 270 -14.42 -10.69 -30.05
CA VAL A 270 -13.50 -11.36 -30.98
C VAL A 270 -12.05 -10.92 -30.74
N ARG A 271 -11.79 -9.61 -30.58
CA ARG A 271 -10.44 -9.10 -30.26
C ARG A 271 -9.91 -9.67 -28.95
N GLN A 272 -10.75 -9.71 -27.90
CA GLN A 272 -10.38 -10.29 -26.61
C GLN A 272 -10.19 -11.81 -26.69
N GLY A 273 -11.02 -12.52 -27.44
CA GLY A 273 -10.89 -13.96 -27.68
C GLY A 273 -9.56 -14.32 -28.34
N ILE A 274 -9.16 -13.60 -29.41
CA ILE A 274 -7.86 -13.77 -30.09
C ILE A 274 -6.70 -13.54 -29.11
N TYR A 275 -6.81 -12.53 -28.25
CA TYR A 275 -5.80 -12.21 -27.23
C TYR A 275 -5.69 -13.30 -26.15
N LEU A 276 -6.81 -13.73 -25.59
CA LEU A 276 -6.83 -14.68 -24.47
C LEU A 276 -6.51 -16.12 -24.88
N SER A 277 -6.77 -16.54 -26.12
CA SER A 277 -6.36 -17.85 -26.64
C SER A 277 -4.96 -17.86 -27.29
N TYR A 278 -4.31 -16.69 -27.45
CA TYR A 278 -3.03 -16.55 -28.14
C TYR A 278 -1.97 -17.55 -27.66
N ASN A 279 -1.36 -18.25 -28.62
CA ASN A 279 -0.27 -19.20 -28.41
C ASN A 279 -0.58 -20.25 -27.32
N ASN A 280 -1.68 -21.01 -27.48
CA ASN A 280 -2.17 -21.97 -26.49
C ASN A 280 -2.51 -21.29 -25.15
N SER A 281 -3.23 -20.17 -25.23
CA SER A 281 -3.70 -19.35 -24.10
C SER A 281 -2.57 -18.91 -23.16
N TRP A 282 -1.42 -18.54 -23.70
CA TRP A 282 -0.20 -18.29 -22.93
C TRP A 282 -0.36 -17.15 -21.92
N TYR A 283 -0.98 -16.05 -22.35
CA TYR A 283 -1.32 -14.93 -21.46
C TYR A 283 -2.23 -15.40 -20.31
N SER A 284 -3.34 -16.04 -20.67
CA SER A 284 -4.37 -16.52 -19.74
C SER A 284 -3.81 -17.49 -18.69
N LYS A 285 -2.97 -18.43 -19.12
CA LYS A 285 -2.28 -19.36 -18.22
C LYS A 285 -1.33 -18.63 -17.27
N LEU A 286 -0.49 -17.70 -17.74
CA LEU A 286 0.42 -16.94 -16.88
C LEU A 286 -0.32 -16.02 -15.91
N ALA A 287 -1.42 -15.41 -16.35
CA ALA A 287 -2.27 -14.54 -15.56
C ALA A 287 -2.97 -15.32 -14.43
N MET A 288 -3.65 -16.41 -14.79
CA MET A 288 -4.51 -17.18 -13.87
C MET A 288 -3.79 -18.30 -13.14
N GLN A 289 -2.50 -18.56 -13.44
CA GLN A 289 -1.66 -19.54 -12.73
C GLN A 289 -1.85 -19.47 -11.19
N PRO A 290 -1.78 -18.30 -10.52
CA PRO A 290 -1.78 -18.28 -9.06
C PRO A 290 -3.16 -18.60 -8.49
N LEU A 291 -4.23 -18.08 -9.08
CA LEU A 291 -5.60 -18.40 -8.69
C LEU A 291 -5.93 -19.89 -8.91
N ALA A 292 -5.51 -20.46 -10.04
CA ALA A 292 -5.65 -21.88 -10.32
C ALA A 292 -4.77 -22.75 -9.39
N HIS A 293 -3.60 -22.27 -8.97
CA HIS A 293 -2.74 -22.97 -8.01
C HIS A 293 -3.39 -23.04 -6.62
N ASP A 294 -3.96 -21.95 -6.14
CA ASP A 294 -4.67 -21.91 -4.86
C ASP A 294 -5.95 -22.77 -4.89
N MET A 295 -6.64 -22.82 -6.03
CA MET A 295 -7.77 -23.72 -6.27
C MET A 295 -7.35 -25.19 -6.15
N LEU A 296 -6.25 -25.59 -6.81
CA LEU A 296 -5.70 -26.94 -6.69
C LEU A 296 -5.26 -27.26 -5.25
N LYS A 297 -4.64 -26.31 -4.55
CA LYS A 297 -4.26 -26.50 -3.13
C LYS A 297 -5.44 -26.69 -2.18
N ARG A 298 -6.61 -26.11 -2.50
CA ARG A 298 -7.85 -26.38 -1.75
C ARG A 298 -8.50 -27.71 -2.15
N LEU A 299 -8.16 -28.25 -3.32
CA LEU A 299 -8.60 -29.57 -3.78
C LEU A 299 -7.78 -30.70 -3.16
N ASP A 300 -6.45 -30.55 -3.07
CA ASP A 300 -5.55 -31.62 -2.62
C ASP A 300 -5.98 -32.28 -1.26
N PRO A 301 -6.39 -31.54 -0.19
CA PRO A 301 -6.87 -32.15 1.06
C PRO A 301 -8.14 -33.01 0.91
N VAL A 302 -9.01 -32.69 -0.05
CA VAL A 302 -10.21 -33.52 -0.34
C VAL A 302 -9.79 -34.85 -0.96
N LEU A 303 -8.81 -34.81 -1.87
CA LEU A 303 -8.27 -36.01 -2.52
C LEU A 303 -7.56 -36.94 -1.52
N ASP A 304 -6.90 -36.35 -0.52
CA ASP A 304 -6.25 -37.04 0.59
C ASP A 304 -7.23 -37.46 1.71
N ALA A 305 -8.53 -37.16 1.58
CA ALA A 305 -9.59 -37.42 2.54
C ALA A 305 -9.35 -36.79 3.95
N ASP A 306 -8.76 -35.59 3.99
CA ASP A 306 -8.57 -34.82 5.21
C ASP A 306 -9.93 -34.33 5.76
N PRO A 307 -10.31 -34.66 7.02
CA PRO A 307 -11.55 -34.20 7.63
C PRO A 307 -11.63 -32.67 7.80
N ASN A 308 -10.52 -31.94 7.67
CA ASN A 308 -10.46 -30.48 7.75
C ASN A 308 -10.52 -29.78 6.39
N ALA A 309 -10.71 -30.54 5.29
CA ALA A 309 -10.82 -29.96 3.96
C ALA A 309 -12.04 -29.02 3.84
N TYR A 310 -11.86 -27.88 3.17
CA TYR A 310 -12.96 -26.96 2.88
C TYR A 310 -14.02 -27.66 2.02
N LYS A 311 -15.27 -27.66 2.47
CA LYS A 311 -16.42 -28.12 1.67
C LYS A 311 -16.81 -27.08 0.63
N LEU A 312 -16.80 -25.80 1.01
CA LEU A 312 -17.16 -24.69 0.13
C LEU A 312 -16.01 -23.68 0.04
N SER A 313 -15.64 -23.30 -1.19
CA SER A 313 -14.71 -22.19 -1.44
C SER A 313 -15.35 -21.18 -2.38
N VAL A 314 -15.47 -19.91 -1.98
CA VAL A 314 -16.00 -18.83 -2.83
C VAL A 314 -14.92 -17.80 -3.08
N THR A 315 -14.60 -17.56 -4.36
CA THR A 315 -13.74 -16.47 -4.82
C THR A 315 -14.54 -15.47 -5.65
N MET A 316 -14.63 -14.24 -5.17
CA MET A 316 -15.27 -13.13 -5.90
C MET A 316 -14.25 -12.44 -6.80
N ALA A 317 -14.68 -12.15 -8.03
CA ALA A 317 -13.78 -11.90 -9.15
C ALA A 317 -14.26 -10.76 -10.06
N HIS A 318 -13.36 -10.30 -10.92
CA HIS A 318 -13.60 -9.20 -11.86
C HIS A 318 -13.98 -9.69 -13.26
N ASP A 319 -14.41 -8.71 -14.06
CA ASP A 319 -14.64 -8.81 -15.51
C ASP A 319 -13.57 -9.66 -16.23
N SER A 320 -12.29 -9.42 -15.93
CA SER A 320 -11.13 -10.05 -16.56
C SER A 320 -10.53 -11.24 -15.77
N THR A 321 -11.31 -11.91 -14.92
CA THR A 321 -10.89 -13.17 -14.25
C THR A 321 -11.44 -14.42 -14.93
N ILE A 322 -12.77 -14.55 -15.07
CA ILE A 322 -13.36 -15.83 -15.53
C ILE A 322 -13.02 -16.13 -16.99
N MET A 323 -13.02 -15.13 -17.87
CA MET A 323 -12.67 -15.31 -19.29
C MET A 323 -11.25 -15.88 -19.48
N PRO A 324 -10.17 -15.30 -18.93
CA PRO A 324 -8.85 -15.94 -19.00
C PRO A 324 -8.79 -17.26 -18.22
N PHE A 325 -9.57 -17.45 -17.16
CA PHE A 325 -9.60 -18.74 -16.47
C PHE A 325 -10.11 -19.85 -17.41
N LEU A 326 -11.24 -19.63 -18.08
CA LEU A 326 -11.80 -20.53 -19.09
C LEU A 326 -10.84 -20.70 -20.28
N ALA A 327 -10.26 -19.63 -20.80
CA ALA A 327 -9.27 -19.73 -21.87
C ALA A 327 -8.03 -20.55 -21.45
N ALA A 328 -7.64 -20.52 -20.18
CA ALA A 328 -6.53 -21.33 -19.65
C ALA A 328 -6.90 -22.80 -19.43
N SER A 329 -8.11 -23.09 -18.94
CA SER A 329 -8.55 -24.45 -18.53
C SER A 329 -9.30 -25.23 -19.61
N VAL A 330 -10.24 -24.61 -20.32
CA VAL A 330 -11.06 -25.25 -21.37
C VAL A 330 -10.65 -24.86 -22.80
N LYS A 331 -9.70 -23.92 -22.94
CA LYS A 331 -9.07 -23.53 -24.21
C LYS A 331 -10.11 -23.10 -25.25
N GLU A 332 -10.17 -23.81 -26.38
CA GLU A 332 -11.05 -23.52 -27.52
C GLU A 332 -12.50 -23.97 -27.31
N ASN A 333 -12.79 -24.69 -26.22
CA ASN A 333 -14.17 -25.08 -25.87
C ASN A 333 -14.94 -23.94 -25.17
N TRP A 334 -14.26 -22.86 -24.79
CA TRP A 334 -14.91 -21.62 -24.35
C TRP A 334 -15.48 -20.87 -25.56
N ASP A 335 -16.74 -20.42 -25.45
CA ASP A 335 -17.47 -19.66 -26.47
C ASP A 335 -16.86 -18.30 -26.83
N ARG A 336 -15.85 -17.84 -26.09
CA ARG A 336 -15.16 -16.54 -26.21
C ARG A 336 -16.03 -15.32 -25.91
N LEU A 337 -17.24 -15.53 -25.37
CA LEU A 337 -18.18 -14.46 -25.04
C LEU A 337 -17.78 -13.75 -23.74
N TRP A 338 -18.15 -12.47 -23.63
CA TRP A 338 -17.89 -11.71 -22.42
C TRP A 338 -18.73 -12.26 -21.26
N THR A 339 -18.08 -12.66 -20.16
CA THR A 339 -18.78 -13.26 -19.01
C THR A 339 -19.84 -12.28 -18.47
N PRO A 340 -21.14 -12.64 -18.39
CA PRO A 340 -22.21 -11.74 -17.95
C PRO A 340 -22.07 -11.36 -16.46
N TYR A 341 -22.75 -10.29 -16.03
CA TYR A 341 -22.74 -9.88 -14.62
C TYR A 341 -23.31 -11.01 -13.74
N ALA A 342 -22.69 -11.25 -12.59
CA ALA A 342 -22.95 -12.41 -11.75
C ALA A 342 -22.79 -13.78 -12.46
N GLY A 343 -22.02 -13.84 -13.55
CA GLY A 343 -21.61 -15.11 -14.15
C GLY A 343 -20.74 -15.91 -13.18
N MET A 344 -21.03 -17.21 -13.04
CA MET A 344 -20.33 -18.11 -12.13
C MET A 344 -19.66 -19.25 -12.88
N LEU A 345 -18.42 -19.53 -12.52
CA LEU A 345 -17.75 -20.81 -12.75
C LEU A 345 -17.81 -21.60 -11.45
N VAL A 346 -18.43 -22.77 -11.48
CA VAL A 346 -18.57 -23.68 -10.35
C VAL A 346 -17.80 -24.97 -10.66
N ILE A 347 -17.11 -25.50 -9.67
CA ILE A 347 -16.24 -26.68 -9.78
C ILE A 347 -16.66 -27.63 -8.67
N GLU A 348 -17.27 -28.74 -9.06
CA GLU A 348 -17.77 -29.77 -8.16
C GLU A 348 -16.79 -30.93 -8.11
N VAL A 349 -16.49 -31.41 -6.90
CA VAL A 349 -15.56 -32.52 -6.65
C VAL A 349 -16.37 -33.68 -6.08
N TYR A 350 -16.43 -34.77 -6.84
CA TYR A 350 -17.15 -35.98 -6.48
C TYR A 350 -16.19 -37.09 -6.11
N LYS A 351 -16.56 -37.89 -5.11
CA LYS A 351 -15.98 -39.21 -4.89
C LYS A 351 -16.66 -40.21 -5.83
N THR A 352 -15.91 -41.06 -6.50
CA THR A 352 -16.45 -42.05 -7.45
C THR A 352 -16.63 -43.42 -6.80
N LYS A 353 -17.56 -44.24 -7.31
CA LYS A 353 -17.81 -45.61 -6.78
C LYS A 353 -16.64 -46.57 -6.97
N SER A 354 -15.64 -46.22 -7.78
CA SER A 354 -14.36 -46.94 -7.88
C SER A 354 -13.39 -46.59 -6.74
N GLY A 355 -13.68 -45.57 -5.93
CA GLY A 355 -12.83 -45.06 -4.85
C GLY A 355 -11.83 -43.98 -5.27
N SER A 356 -11.95 -43.43 -6.49
CA SER A 356 -11.19 -42.25 -6.94
C SER A 356 -12.05 -40.98 -6.81
N HIS A 357 -11.64 -39.90 -7.48
CA HIS A 357 -12.36 -38.64 -7.56
C HIS A 357 -12.62 -38.22 -9.01
N ALA A 358 -13.68 -37.46 -9.23
CA ALA A 358 -14.01 -36.83 -10.50
C ALA A 358 -14.42 -35.38 -10.28
N VAL A 359 -14.09 -34.51 -11.24
CA VAL A 359 -14.34 -33.06 -11.18
C VAL A 359 -15.26 -32.64 -12.33
N ARG A 360 -16.28 -31.85 -12.02
CA ARG A 360 -17.17 -31.22 -13.02
C ARG A 360 -17.03 -29.71 -12.96
N MET A 361 -16.62 -29.09 -14.06
CA MET A 361 -16.64 -27.64 -14.23
C MET A 361 -17.96 -27.21 -14.89
N ILE A 362 -18.59 -26.16 -14.37
CA ILE A 362 -19.87 -25.64 -14.85
C ILE A 362 -19.73 -24.13 -14.97
N PHE A 363 -19.89 -23.60 -16.19
CA PHE A 363 -19.91 -22.17 -16.42
C PHE A 363 -21.32 -21.73 -16.79
N HIS A 364 -21.86 -20.79 -16.03
CA HIS A 364 -23.17 -20.18 -16.28
C HIS A 364 -24.35 -21.16 -16.44
N GLY A 365 -24.30 -22.28 -15.71
CA GLY A 365 -25.30 -23.35 -15.75
C GLY A 365 -25.03 -24.46 -16.78
N GLU A 366 -24.01 -24.32 -17.62
CA GLU A 366 -23.64 -25.33 -18.63
C GLU A 366 -22.38 -26.11 -18.23
N PRO A 367 -22.41 -27.46 -18.18
CA PRO A 367 -21.23 -28.27 -17.89
C PRO A 367 -20.18 -28.11 -19.00
N GLN A 368 -18.94 -27.81 -18.60
CA GLN A 368 -17.86 -27.50 -19.52
C GLN A 368 -17.05 -28.76 -19.84
N HIS A 369 -16.76 -28.97 -21.12
CA HIS A 369 -15.84 -30.03 -21.53
C HIS A 369 -14.39 -29.55 -21.44
N ILE A 370 -13.63 -30.07 -20.49
CA ILE A 370 -12.19 -29.83 -20.40
C ILE A 370 -11.50 -30.66 -21.50
N PRO A 371 -10.58 -30.10 -22.33
CA PRO A 371 -10.06 -30.78 -23.53
C PRO A 371 -9.36 -32.13 -23.28
N GLU A 372 -8.72 -32.29 -22.12
CA GLU A 372 -8.02 -33.51 -21.70
C GLU A 372 -8.96 -34.64 -21.25
N CYS A 373 -10.24 -34.34 -20.97
CA CYS A 373 -11.16 -35.28 -20.32
C CYS A 373 -12.08 -36.00 -21.31
N GLN A 374 -12.56 -37.20 -20.95
CA GLN A 374 -13.44 -37.97 -21.83
C GLN A 374 -14.89 -37.42 -21.92
N ASP A 375 -15.41 -36.84 -20.84
CA ASP A 375 -16.70 -36.15 -20.80
C ASP A 375 -16.70 -34.98 -19.79
N THR A 376 -17.85 -34.37 -19.50
CA THR A 376 -17.96 -33.20 -18.61
C THR A 376 -17.78 -33.53 -17.12
N LEU A 377 -17.91 -34.80 -16.73
CA LEU A 377 -17.46 -35.32 -15.43
C LEU A 377 -16.08 -35.96 -15.65
N CYS A 378 -15.05 -35.13 -15.48
CA CYS A 378 -13.66 -35.48 -15.74
C CYS A 378 -13.07 -36.31 -14.59
N GLU A 379 -12.33 -37.39 -14.88
CA GLU A 379 -11.60 -38.12 -13.83
C GLU A 379 -10.41 -37.27 -13.31
N ILE A 380 -10.03 -37.44 -12.04
CA ILE A 380 -9.09 -36.52 -11.37
C ILE A 380 -7.70 -36.47 -12.03
N GLU A 381 -7.25 -37.56 -12.65
CA GLU A 381 -5.98 -37.63 -13.38
C GLU A 381 -6.00 -36.78 -14.66
N GLU A 382 -7.10 -36.85 -15.44
CA GLU A 382 -7.31 -36.04 -16.65
C GLU A 382 -7.43 -34.56 -16.29
N PHE A 383 -8.12 -34.24 -15.19
CA PHE A 383 -8.23 -32.89 -14.64
C PHE A 383 -6.85 -32.35 -14.21
N ALA A 384 -6.04 -33.18 -13.55
CA ALA A 384 -4.70 -32.81 -13.13
C ALA A 384 -3.78 -32.51 -14.33
N GLU A 385 -3.93 -33.22 -15.45
CA GLU A 385 -3.19 -32.96 -16.69
C GLU A 385 -3.57 -31.59 -17.28
N ALA A 386 -4.86 -31.30 -17.43
CA ALA A 386 -5.36 -30.01 -17.94
C ALA A 386 -4.81 -28.81 -17.14
N PHE A 387 -4.71 -28.95 -15.83
CA PHE A 387 -4.22 -27.92 -14.92
C PHE A 387 -2.70 -28.00 -14.59
N THR A 388 -1.92 -28.74 -15.38
CA THR A 388 -0.45 -28.85 -15.19
C THR A 388 0.25 -27.48 -15.14
N PHE A 389 -0.25 -26.47 -15.86
CA PHE A 389 0.31 -25.11 -15.84
C PHE A 389 0.21 -24.42 -14.46
N ALA A 390 -0.71 -24.86 -13.60
CA ALA A 390 -0.98 -24.30 -12.28
C ALA A 390 -0.43 -25.14 -11.12
N ARG A 391 -0.03 -26.40 -11.36
CA ARG A 391 0.47 -27.33 -10.32
C ARG A 391 1.68 -26.79 -9.54
N LYS A 392 2.51 -25.93 -10.12
CA LYS A 392 3.66 -25.28 -9.44
C LYS A 392 3.48 -23.77 -9.41
N PRO A 393 3.76 -23.10 -8.27
CA PRO A 393 3.54 -21.66 -8.13
C PRO A 393 4.40 -20.86 -9.11
N ARG A 394 3.83 -19.79 -9.69
CA ARG A 394 4.54 -18.83 -10.54
C ARG A 394 5.70 -18.19 -9.77
N THR A 395 6.88 -18.22 -10.36
CA THR A 395 8.10 -17.65 -9.79
C THR A 395 8.35 -16.24 -10.32
N GLU A 396 9.24 -15.50 -9.66
CA GLU A 396 9.73 -14.21 -10.18
C GLU A 396 10.42 -14.37 -11.55
N HIS A 397 10.90 -15.57 -11.91
CA HIS A 397 11.51 -15.83 -13.23
C HIS A 397 10.48 -15.80 -14.35
N ASP A 398 9.30 -16.37 -14.12
CA ASP A 398 8.22 -16.47 -15.11
C ASP A 398 7.63 -15.10 -15.48
N CYS A 399 7.84 -14.09 -14.63
CA CYS A 399 7.45 -12.71 -14.84
C CYS A 399 8.57 -11.79 -15.36
N LYS A 400 9.78 -12.31 -15.64
CA LYS A 400 10.90 -11.49 -16.14
C LYS A 400 10.83 -11.27 -17.66
N LEU A 401 10.83 -10.00 -18.05
CA LEU A 401 10.93 -9.59 -19.46
C LEU A 401 12.18 -10.20 -20.16
N PRO A 402 12.08 -10.61 -21.43
CA PRO A 402 13.20 -11.18 -22.16
C PRO A 402 14.38 -10.20 -22.24
N LYS A 403 15.58 -10.67 -21.88
CA LYS A 403 16.81 -9.87 -22.00
C LYS A 403 17.05 -9.54 -23.48
N LYS A 404 16.91 -8.27 -23.88
CA LYS A 404 17.28 -7.78 -25.23
C LYS A 404 18.71 -8.22 -25.57
N LYS A 405 18.85 -9.23 -26.44
CA LYS A 405 20.16 -9.63 -26.99
C LYS A 405 20.74 -8.43 -27.73
N LYS A 406 21.92 -7.95 -27.32
CA LYS A 406 22.73 -7.01 -28.12
C LYS A 406 23.21 -7.74 -29.37
N SER A 407 22.44 -7.69 -30.46
CA SER A 407 22.90 -8.17 -31.75
C SER A 407 24.06 -7.29 -32.23
N LYS A 408 25.24 -7.91 -32.39
CA LYS A 408 26.23 -7.36 -33.33
C LYS A 408 25.62 -7.56 -34.72
N GLY A 409 25.44 -6.47 -35.46
CA GLY A 409 24.68 -6.50 -36.70
C GLY A 409 25.34 -7.37 -37.77
N HIS A 410 24.51 -8.12 -38.50
CA HIS A 410 24.62 -8.37 -39.94
C HIS A 410 23.19 -8.58 -40.49
N SER A 411 22.96 -8.21 -41.75
CA SER A 411 21.63 -8.20 -42.37
C SER A 411 21.20 -9.59 -42.85
N SER A 412 19.90 -9.87 -42.70
CA SER A 412 19.07 -10.76 -43.55
C SER A 412 19.57 -12.18 -43.85
N SER A 413 18.96 -13.18 -43.19
CA SER A 413 18.39 -14.40 -43.81
C SER A 413 18.13 -15.47 -42.74
N LEU A 414 16.85 -15.78 -42.48
CA LEU A 414 16.28 -17.10 -42.16
C LEU A 414 15.00 -16.95 -41.32
N MET A 415 13.84 -17.10 -41.98
CA MET A 415 12.72 -17.79 -41.35
C MET A 415 13.10 -19.27 -41.22
N ASN A 416 13.09 -19.82 -40.00
CA ASN A 416 12.47 -21.11 -39.65
C ASN A 416 12.77 -21.49 -38.19
N THR A 417 11.92 -22.38 -37.66
CA THR A 417 12.08 -23.12 -36.38
C THR A 417 12.25 -22.31 -35.11
N MET A 418 11.12 -21.88 -34.54
CA MET A 418 10.75 -22.15 -33.14
C MET A 418 9.23 -22.34 -33.06
N ALA A 419 8.73 -23.37 -33.73
CA ALA A 419 7.52 -24.06 -33.32
C ALA A 419 7.99 -25.39 -32.72
N ASP A 420 7.81 -25.55 -31.41
CA ASP A 420 7.72 -26.83 -30.68
C ASP A 420 7.51 -26.50 -29.19
N GLY A 421 6.24 -26.41 -28.80
CA GLY A 421 5.85 -26.41 -27.40
C GLY A 421 5.60 -27.84 -26.95
N GLN A 422 6.61 -28.51 -26.40
CA GLN A 422 6.47 -29.77 -25.64
C GLN A 422 7.78 -30.08 -24.89
N ALA A 423 7.86 -29.73 -23.60
CA ALA A 423 8.75 -30.34 -22.60
C ALA A 423 8.38 -29.83 -21.20
N GLY A 424 7.98 -30.75 -20.32
CA GLY A 424 7.58 -30.42 -18.94
C GLY A 424 8.75 -30.31 -17.94
N PHE A 425 8.38 -30.04 -16.69
CA PHE A 425 9.25 -30.15 -15.52
C PHE A 425 9.70 -31.61 -15.29
N GLN A 426 11.02 -31.90 -15.27
CA GLN A 426 11.78 -32.24 -14.04
C GLN A 426 13.22 -32.79 -14.26
N VAL A 427 14.11 -32.35 -13.36
CA VAL A 427 15.15 -33.10 -12.61
C VAL A 427 15.89 -34.27 -13.29
N SER A 428 17.20 -34.14 -13.50
CA SER A 428 18.21 -34.96 -12.78
C SER A 428 19.67 -34.64 -13.17
N ASP A 429 20.53 -35.11 -12.28
CA ASP A 429 21.97 -34.95 -12.09
C ASP A 429 22.98 -35.28 -13.21
N TYR A 430 24.19 -34.73 -12.99
CA TYR A 430 25.53 -35.31 -13.26
C TYR A 430 26.13 -35.43 -14.69
N ILE A 431 27.29 -34.76 -14.83
CA ILE A 431 28.58 -35.19 -15.44
C ILE A 431 28.65 -35.72 -16.89
N GLY A 432 29.59 -35.14 -17.66
CA GLY A 432 30.36 -35.85 -18.70
C GLY A 432 29.98 -35.50 -20.15
N SER A 433 30.70 -34.63 -20.86
CA SER A 433 32.04 -34.82 -21.49
C SER A 433 32.03 -35.52 -22.86
N PHE A 434 32.56 -34.81 -23.87
CA PHE A 434 33.18 -35.33 -25.12
C PHE A 434 32.22 -36.06 -26.11
N LEU A 435 32.37 -36.12 -27.44
CA LEU A 435 33.23 -35.61 -28.51
C LEU A 435 32.67 -36.20 -29.84
N LEU A 436 33.06 -35.62 -31.00
CA LEU A 436 33.15 -36.25 -32.36
C LEU A 436 31.80 -36.51 -33.10
N LEU A 437 31.64 -36.33 -34.44
CA LEU A 437 32.41 -35.86 -35.62
C LEU A 437 31.43 -35.06 -36.53
N GLY A 438 31.79 -34.23 -37.52
CA GLY A 438 32.69 -34.45 -38.68
C GLY A 438 31.99 -35.28 -39.77
N LEU A 439 32.00 -35.00 -41.08
CA LEU A 439 32.81 -34.09 -41.93
C LEU A 439 32.21 -34.00 -43.37
N VAL A 440 32.49 -32.91 -44.11
CA VAL A 440 32.64 -32.81 -45.61
C VAL A 440 31.41 -33.11 -46.52
N GLY A 441 31.15 -32.42 -47.64
CA GLY A 441 31.79 -31.24 -48.29
C GLY A 441 31.69 -31.27 -49.84
N VAL A 442 32.29 -30.27 -50.53
CA VAL A 442 32.59 -30.22 -52.00
C VAL A 442 31.37 -30.02 -52.95
N ALA A 443 31.38 -29.21 -54.02
CA ALA A 443 32.12 -28.01 -54.45
C ALA A 443 31.41 -27.39 -55.68
N GLY A 444 31.78 -26.18 -56.12
CA GLY A 444 31.41 -25.73 -57.49
C GLY A 444 31.42 -24.21 -57.73
N LEU A 445 32.60 -23.65 -58.00
CA LEU A 445 32.79 -22.24 -58.36
C LEU A 445 32.53 -21.99 -59.86
N LEU A 446 32.14 -20.76 -60.22
CA LEU A 446 32.11 -20.16 -61.58
C LEU A 446 30.99 -20.61 -62.56
N ALA A 447 30.51 -19.81 -63.52
CA ALA A 447 30.43 -18.34 -63.66
C ALA A 447 29.57 -17.93 -64.88
N LEU A 448 29.03 -16.70 -64.85
CA LEU A 448 28.73 -15.83 -66.01
C LEU A 448 27.64 -16.20 -67.05
N ARG A 449 26.50 -15.48 -66.96
CA ARG A 449 25.93 -14.53 -67.98
C ARG A 449 25.93 -14.98 -69.46
N ALA A 450 24.82 -14.99 -70.23
CA ALA A 450 23.77 -13.95 -70.37
C ALA A 450 22.71 -14.30 -71.46
N LYS A 451 21.64 -13.46 -71.56
CA LYS A 451 20.80 -13.18 -72.77
C LYS A 451 19.84 -14.33 -73.21
N VAL A 452 18.61 -14.16 -73.75
CA VAL A 452 17.89 -13.10 -74.51
C VAL A 452 16.34 -13.17 -74.31
N ARG A 453 15.65 -11.99 -74.25
CA ARG A 453 14.33 -11.52 -74.82
C ARG A 453 13.27 -12.51 -75.40
N ARG A 454 11.98 -12.18 -75.68
CA ARG A 454 10.97 -11.10 -75.42
C ARG A 454 9.64 -11.52 -76.11
N ASN A 455 8.50 -11.00 -75.65
CA ASN A 455 7.30 -10.55 -76.43
C ASN A 455 6.29 -9.96 -75.40
N ARG A 456 5.38 -9.01 -75.66
CA ARG A 456 5.14 -8.04 -76.77
C ARG A 456 4.42 -6.81 -76.16
N LEU A 457 4.42 -5.67 -76.84
CA LEU A 457 3.79 -4.41 -76.38
C LEU A 457 3.18 -3.64 -77.57
N ARG A 458 1.97 -3.07 -77.39
CA ARG A 458 1.26 -2.03 -78.17
C ARG A 458 0.09 -1.55 -77.28
N GLU A 459 -0.43 -0.32 -77.27
CA GLU A 459 -0.13 1.02 -77.82
C GLU A 459 -1.03 2.03 -77.01
N MET A 460 -1.05 3.37 -77.10
CA MET A 460 -0.51 4.38 -78.02
C MET A 460 -0.46 5.79 -77.36
N ARG A 461 0.42 6.68 -77.84
CA ARG A 461 0.30 8.17 -77.97
C ARG A 461 -0.03 9.11 -76.77
N GLY A 462 0.93 10.01 -76.50
CA GLY A 462 0.84 11.50 -76.45
C GLY A 462 -0.07 12.21 -75.42
N GLY A 463 0.24 13.40 -74.89
CA GLY A 463 1.37 14.34 -75.06
C GLY A 463 0.96 15.79 -74.68
N VAL A 464 1.91 16.74 -74.72
CA VAL A 464 1.72 18.22 -74.81
C VAL A 464 1.52 19.06 -73.51
N MET A 465 2.39 20.07 -73.36
CA MET A 465 2.35 21.35 -72.57
C MET A 465 2.15 21.32 -71.03
N LEU A 466 2.85 22.08 -70.17
CA LEU A 466 3.49 23.43 -70.19
C LEU A 466 2.59 24.57 -69.63
N ALA A 467 2.83 24.95 -68.37
CA ALA A 467 2.46 26.23 -67.74
C ALA A 467 3.37 26.46 -66.49
N THR A 468 4.42 27.30 -66.58
CA THR A 468 4.56 28.66 -65.97
C THR A 468 4.44 28.72 -64.42
N ARG A 469 5.52 29.04 -63.69
CA ARG A 469 6.03 30.40 -63.31
C ARG A 469 4.97 31.20 -62.53
N VAL A 470 5.20 31.74 -61.32
CA VAL A 470 6.26 32.67 -60.82
C VAL A 470 6.35 32.48 -59.28
N LEU A 471 7.49 32.22 -58.61
CA LEU A 471 8.75 32.96 -58.36
C LEU A 471 8.72 34.07 -57.29
N ARG A 472 9.48 33.83 -56.19
CA ARG A 472 10.31 34.78 -55.40
C ARG A 472 9.61 35.76 -54.41
N CYS A 473 10.22 36.16 -53.27
CA CYS A 473 11.46 35.70 -52.61
C CYS A 473 11.59 36.23 -51.15
N GLY A 474 12.27 35.44 -50.29
CA GLY A 474 13.07 35.95 -49.16
C GLY A 474 12.38 35.96 -47.79
N ARG A 475 13.09 35.74 -46.67
CA ARG A 475 14.55 35.51 -46.51
C ARG A 475 14.87 34.91 -45.12
N PHE A 476 15.91 34.08 -45.07
CA PHE A 476 16.75 33.70 -43.91
C PHE A 476 16.25 32.74 -42.81
N CYS A 477 17.23 31.92 -42.37
CA CYS A 477 17.33 31.05 -41.19
C CYS A 477 16.71 29.63 -41.21
N ALA A 478 17.62 28.63 -41.20
CA ALA A 478 17.51 27.28 -40.61
C ALA A 478 16.46 26.29 -41.19
N PHE A 479 16.62 24.95 -41.11
CA PHE A 479 17.81 24.07 -41.16
C PHE A 479 17.33 22.68 -41.67
N HIS A 480 18.22 21.75 -42.05
CA HIS A 480 17.83 20.38 -42.40
C HIS A 480 17.26 19.60 -41.18
N ALA A 481 15.99 19.17 -41.21
CA ALA A 481 15.46 18.13 -40.30
C ALA A 481 14.08 17.55 -40.69
N VAL A 482 14.00 16.56 -41.61
CA VAL A 482 12.86 15.60 -41.66
C VAL A 482 13.37 14.20 -42.04
N SER A 483 14.14 13.60 -41.13
CA SER A 483 14.50 12.18 -41.19
C SER A 483 14.94 11.73 -39.79
N LEU A 484 14.04 11.89 -38.80
CA LEU A 484 14.27 11.54 -37.38
C LEU A 484 12.98 11.55 -36.53
N CYS A 485 11.88 10.94 -37.02
CA CYS A 485 10.82 10.38 -36.15
C CYS A 485 10.63 8.87 -36.40
N SER A 486 11.69 8.24 -36.91
CA SER A 486 11.92 6.79 -36.89
C SER A 486 13.44 6.61 -36.78
N ASN A 487 13.89 5.79 -35.83
CA ASN A 487 15.30 5.52 -35.50
C ASN A 487 16.18 6.73 -35.07
N GLY A 488 16.35 6.90 -33.76
CA GLY A 488 17.38 7.77 -33.17
C GLY A 488 18.80 7.23 -33.39
N GLY A 489 19.70 8.04 -33.96
CA GLY A 489 21.09 7.64 -34.20
C GLY A 489 22.09 8.79 -34.42
N PHE A 490 22.80 9.16 -33.35
CA PHE A 490 24.11 9.85 -33.32
C PHE A 490 24.32 11.23 -34.01
N VAL A 491 24.71 12.22 -33.18
CA VAL A 491 25.90 13.07 -33.46
C VAL A 491 26.75 13.19 -32.17
N ARG A 492 28.08 13.22 -32.32
CA ARG A 492 29.08 13.37 -31.25
C ARG A 492 29.52 14.83 -31.05
N THR A 493 29.73 15.23 -29.79
CA THR A 493 30.91 15.99 -29.29
C THR A 493 31.14 15.52 -27.84
N SER A 494 32.29 14.96 -27.44
CA SER A 494 33.53 15.65 -27.01
C SER A 494 33.27 16.74 -25.96
N THR A 495 33.73 16.70 -24.69
CA THR A 495 34.77 15.85 -24.06
C THR A 495 34.64 15.79 -22.51
N ARG A 496 35.17 14.71 -21.90
CA ARG A 496 35.60 14.55 -20.48
C ARG A 496 34.59 14.72 -19.32
N GLY A 497 34.28 13.58 -18.69
CA GLY A 497 34.30 13.42 -17.22
C GLY A 497 32.97 13.60 -16.46
N GLY A 498 32.66 12.66 -15.57
CA GLY A 498 31.56 12.77 -14.59
C GLY A 498 30.50 11.67 -14.70
N SER A 499 30.24 10.99 -13.58
CA SER A 499 29.20 9.97 -13.42
C SER A 499 27.88 10.56 -12.91
N GLN A 500 26.73 10.13 -13.42
CA GLN A 500 25.45 10.21 -12.68
C GLN A 500 24.39 9.22 -13.19
N HIS A 501 23.46 8.85 -12.31
CA HIS A 501 22.43 7.82 -12.54
C HIS A 501 21.32 8.27 -13.49
N GLN A 502 20.76 7.32 -14.25
CA GLN A 502 19.50 7.49 -14.98
C GLN A 502 18.39 6.62 -14.35
N ARG A 503 17.33 7.25 -13.83
CA ARG A 503 16.09 6.58 -13.42
C ARG A 503 15.24 6.27 -14.67
N ARG A 504 14.36 5.27 -14.60
CA ARG A 504 13.34 4.98 -15.63
C ARG A 504 11.95 5.17 -15.03
N PHE A 505 11.11 5.95 -15.70
CA PHE A 505 9.67 6.03 -15.46
C PHE A 505 8.92 5.10 -16.43
N LEU A 506 7.77 4.56 -16.01
CA LEU A 506 6.85 3.77 -16.84
C LEU A 506 5.39 4.04 -16.42
N SER A 507 4.49 3.93 -17.40
CA SER A 507 3.01 3.99 -17.34
C SER A 507 2.27 5.21 -16.78
N ASP A 508 2.92 6.17 -16.09
CA ASP A 508 2.33 7.51 -15.90
C ASP A 508 2.48 8.36 -17.20
N GLY A 509 2.37 7.77 -18.38
CA GLY A 509 3.05 8.24 -19.60
C GLY A 509 2.79 9.69 -20.02
N MET A 510 1.55 10.18 -19.88
CA MET A 510 1.20 11.58 -20.13
C MET A 510 1.13 12.39 -18.84
N ASP A 511 0.67 11.83 -17.72
CA ASP A 511 0.51 12.58 -16.47
C ASP A 511 1.85 12.84 -15.76
N ALA A 512 2.79 11.88 -15.73
CA ALA A 512 4.17 12.13 -15.34
C ALA A 512 4.98 12.88 -16.41
N PHE A 513 4.57 12.90 -17.68
CA PHE A 513 5.16 13.84 -18.65
C PHE A 513 4.70 15.28 -18.35
N MET A 514 3.42 15.45 -18.02
CA MET A 514 2.83 16.72 -17.62
C MET A 514 3.36 17.21 -16.26
N GLU A 515 3.55 16.30 -15.30
CA GLU A 515 4.18 16.58 -14.00
C GLU A 515 5.69 16.87 -14.17
N PHE A 516 6.38 16.13 -15.04
CA PHE A 516 7.77 16.43 -15.41
C PHE A 516 7.91 17.79 -16.09
N GLU A 517 7.03 18.16 -17.03
CA GLU A 517 7.07 19.47 -17.66
C GLU A 517 6.63 20.60 -16.71
N ARG A 518 5.76 20.30 -15.73
CA ARG A 518 5.41 21.19 -14.61
C ARG A 518 6.61 21.39 -13.67
N GLU A 519 7.34 20.33 -13.29
CA GLU A 519 8.62 20.42 -12.56
C GLU A 519 9.67 21.20 -13.34
N MET A 520 9.78 20.97 -14.65
CA MET A 520 10.72 21.68 -15.51
C MET A 520 10.34 23.15 -15.72
N ALA A 521 9.05 23.49 -15.80
CA ALA A 521 8.56 24.87 -15.84
C ALA A 521 8.84 25.61 -14.52
N LEU A 522 8.58 24.97 -13.38
CA LEU A 522 8.95 25.47 -12.04
C LEU A 522 10.46 25.75 -11.96
N LYS A 523 11.29 24.83 -12.48
CA LYS A 523 12.74 24.99 -12.54
C LYS A 523 13.18 26.13 -13.45
N ARG A 524 12.63 26.24 -14.67
CA ARG A 524 12.94 27.33 -15.62
C ARG A 524 12.66 28.71 -15.03
N ARG A 525 11.52 28.88 -14.34
CA ARG A 525 11.16 30.13 -13.64
C ARG A 525 12.11 30.45 -12.49
N LYS A 526 12.52 29.44 -11.70
CA LYS A 526 13.49 29.61 -10.60
C LYS A 526 14.89 29.98 -11.08
N GLU A 527 15.30 29.51 -12.25
CA GLU A 527 16.59 29.82 -12.87
C GLU A 527 16.61 31.17 -13.62
N ASN A 528 15.46 31.72 -14.03
CA ASN A 528 15.35 32.96 -14.80
C ASN A 528 14.21 33.88 -14.28
N PRO A 529 14.28 34.39 -13.03
CA PRO A 529 13.18 35.13 -12.42
C PRO A 529 12.77 36.40 -13.19
N ASP A 530 13.72 37.12 -13.80
CA ASP A 530 13.45 38.36 -14.54
C ASP A 530 12.67 38.15 -15.87
N GLN A 531 12.64 36.91 -16.40
CA GLN A 531 11.88 36.59 -17.62
C GLN A 531 10.44 36.15 -17.34
N PHE A 532 10.12 35.77 -16.09
CA PHE A 532 8.83 35.19 -15.72
C PHE A 532 8.24 35.89 -14.46
N PRO A 533 7.94 37.20 -14.53
CA PRO A 533 7.37 37.94 -13.40
C PRO A 533 6.01 37.36 -12.95
N VAL A 534 5.74 37.44 -11.65
CA VAL A 534 4.47 36.95 -11.06
C VAL A 534 3.29 37.76 -11.61
N PRO A 535 2.22 37.11 -12.14
CA PRO A 535 1.08 37.82 -12.71
C PRO A 535 0.36 38.75 -11.72
N VAL A 536 -0.07 39.92 -12.21
CA VAL A 536 -0.77 40.94 -11.42
C VAL A 536 -2.24 41.01 -11.85
N GLY A 537 -3.08 40.15 -11.27
CA GLY A 537 -4.53 40.11 -11.49
C GLY A 537 -5.07 38.68 -11.69
N PRO A 538 -6.40 38.48 -11.69
CA PRO A 538 -7.00 37.20 -12.02
C PRO A 538 -6.71 36.86 -13.49
N LEU A 539 -5.89 35.82 -13.71
CA LEU A 539 -5.84 35.18 -15.02
C LEU A 539 -7.06 34.26 -15.15
N THR A 540 -7.55 34.08 -16.37
CA THR A 540 -8.49 33.00 -16.66
C THR A 540 -7.75 31.66 -16.73
N PRO A 541 -8.38 30.54 -16.31
CA PRO A 541 -7.78 29.22 -16.52
C PRO A 541 -7.50 29.03 -18.01
N PRO A 542 -6.26 28.72 -18.43
CA PRO A 542 -6.00 28.42 -19.81
C PRO A 542 -6.74 27.14 -20.18
N VAL A 543 -7.28 27.11 -21.40
CA VAL A 543 -7.95 25.91 -21.92
C VAL A 543 -6.89 24.87 -22.25
N LYS A 544 -7.11 23.62 -21.83
CA LYS A 544 -6.22 22.51 -22.20
C LYS A 544 -6.25 22.34 -23.73
N PRO A 545 -5.10 22.39 -24.42
CA PRO A 545 -5.03 22.12 -25.84
C PRO A 545 -5.54 20.72 -26.15
N LYS A 546 -6.13 20.55 -27.32
CA LYS A 546 -6.51 19.22 -27.81
C LYS A 546 -5.29 18.47 -28.35
N ASP A 547 -5.35 17.14 -28.36
CA ASP A 547 -4.20 16.30 -28.72
C ASP A 547 -3.74 16.49 -30.19
N ASP A 548 -4.64 16.96 -31.07
CA ASP A 548 -4.38 17.33 -32.46
C ASP A 548 -3.71 18.71 -32.62
N GLU A 549 -3.97 19.66 -31.71
CA GLU A 549 -3.35 20.99 -31.74
C GLU A 549 -1.82 20.94 -31.53
N CYS A 550 -1.33 19.89 -30.87
CA CYS A 550 0.11 19.61 -30.73
C CYS A 550 0.79 19.11 -32.03
N CYS A 551 0.03 18.57 -32.98
CA CYS A 551 0.56 17.91 -34.18
C CYS A 551 0.66 18.81 -35.42
N HIS A 552 0.14 20.04 -35.36
CA HIS A 552 -0.04 20.90 -36.54
C HIS A 552 0.88 22.12 -36.64
N LEU A 553 1.86 22.26 -35.74
CA LEU A 553 2.77 23.41 -35.72
C LEU A 553 4.23 22.98 -35.62
N ASP A 554 5.07 23.41 -36.58
CA ASP A 554 6.54 23.44 -36.49
C ASP A 554 6.99 24.47 -35.43
N CYS A 555 6.57 24.28 -34.17
CA CYS A 555 6.79 25.24 -33.10
C CYS A 555 7.98 24.82 -32.22
N PRO A 556 8.95 25.72 -31.95
CA PRO A 556 10.04 25.43 -31.01
C PRO A 556 9.58 25.30 -29.54
N ASN A 557 8.33 25.65 -29.23
CA ASN A 557 7.68 25.43 -27.94
C ASN A 557 6.43 24.54 -28.12
N CYS A 558 6.40 23.38 -27.48
CA CYS A 558 5.25 22.46 -27.53
C CYS A 558 3.98 23.15 -26.97
N VAL A 559 2.81 22.88 -27.54
CA VAL A 559 1.55 23.52 -27.11
C VAL A 559 1.18 23.09 -25.68
N LEU A 560 1.50 21.85 -25.30
CA LEU A 560 1.40 21.37 -23.91
C LEU A 560 2.42 22.01 -22.96
N LEU A 561 3.62 22.37 -23.44
CA LEU A 561 4.61 23.15 -22.67
C LEU A 561 4.07 24.54 -22.34
N VAL A 562 3.51 25.24 -23.34
CA VAL A 562 2.89 26.56 -23.16
C VAL A 562 1.64 26.47 -22.30
N TYR A 563 0.86 25.39 -22.41
CA TYR A 563 -0.28 25.15 -21.53
C TYR A 563 0.15 24.90 -20.08
N GLN A 564 1.19 24.09 -19.81
CA GLN A 564 1.70 23.90 -18.45
C GLN A 564 2.30 25.18 -17.88
N GLU A 565 3.03 25.98 -18.67
CA GLU A 565 3.53 27.27 -18.21
C GLU A 565 2.41 28.27 -17.93
N LYS A 566 1.32 28.26 -18.70
CA LYS A 566 0.13 29.08 -18.44
C LYS A 566 -0.76 28.54 -17.32
N MET A 567 -0.85 27.22 -17.13
CA MET A 567 -1.55 26.61 -16.00
C MET A 567 -0.82 26.95 -14.72
N LEU A 568 0.52 26.87 -14.74
CA LEU A 568 1.35 27.31 -13.65
C LEU A 568 1.22 28.83 -13.42
N GLU A 569 1.10 29.67 -14.45
CA GLU A 569 0.76 31.09 -14.27
C GLU A 569 -0.63 31.31 -13.68
N TYR A 570 -1.64 30.54 -14.10
CA TYR A 570 -2.99 30.64 -13.57
C TYR A 570 -3.05 30.16 -12.11
N GLU A 571 -2.45 29.02 -11.79
CA GLU A 571 -2.31 28.51 -10.43
C GLU A 571 -1.48 29.45 -9.56
N LEU A 572 -0.39 30.03 -10.08
CA LEU A 572 0.37 31.07 -9.38
C LEU A 572 -0.42 32.38 -9.27
N SER A 573 -1.33 32.69 -10.19
CA SER A 573 -2.24 33.84 -10.09
C SER A 573 -3.33 33.60 -9.05
N LEU A 574 -3.86 32.37 -8.94
CA LEU A 574 -4.78 31.93 -7.90
C LEU A 574 -4.11 31.83 -6.54
N GLN A 575 -2.88 31.32 -6.46
CA GLN A 575 -2.07 31.34 -5.24
C GLN A 575 -1.77 32.80 -4.87
N SER A 576 -1.34 33.64 -5.81
CA SER A 576 -1.18 35.08 -5.62
C SER A 576 -2.49 35.76 -5.19
N GLN A 577 -3.66 35.35 -5.68
CA GLN A 577 -4.96 35.89 -5.23
C GLN A 577 -5.32 35.40 -3.84
N ASN A 578 -5.14 34.11 -3.54
CA ASN A 578 -5.35 33.53 -2.21
C ASN A 578 -4.28 33.99 -1.20
N GLN A 579 -3.15 34.53 -1.65
CA GLN A 579 -2.12 35.21 -0.84
C GLN A 579 -2.41 36.70 -0.67
N ARG A 580 -3.25 37.30 -1.53
CA ARG A 580 -3.70 38.71 -1.46
C ARG A 580 -5.05 38.86 -0.74
N GLN A 581 -5.90 37.84 -0.77
CA GLN A 581 -7.11 37.80 0.05
C GLN A 581 -6.71 37.31 1.44
N LYS A 582 -6.90 38.19 2.43
CA LYS A 582 -6.72 37.87 3.84
C LYS A 582 -7.55 36.62 4.19
N PRO A 583 -6.94 35.55 4.73
CA PRO A 583 -7.70 34.36 5.11
C PRO A 583 -8.62 34.66 6.29
N GLU A 584 -9.74 33.95 6.37
CA GLU A 584 -10.64 34.03 7.53
C GLU A 584 -10.04 33.31 8.74
N ALA A 585 -10.38 33.78 9.94
CA ALA A 585 -10.01 33.11 11.18
C ALA A 585 -10.68 31.71 11.25
N PRO A 586 -9.93 30.64 11.57
CA PRO A 586 -10.51 29.30 11.61
C PRO A 586 -11.51 29.18 12.77
N ALA A 587 -12.61 28.46 12.53
CA ALA A 587 -13.63 28.22 13.53
C ALA A 587 -13.03 27.60 14.83
N PRO A 588 -13.49 28.03 16.02
CA PRO A 588 -12.95 27.55 17.29
C PRO A 588 -13.21 26.05 17.47
N LYS A 589 -12.19 25.35 17.95
CA LYS A 589 -12.21 23.91 18.28
C LYS A 589 -12.51 23.68 19.76
N TYR A 590 -12.15 24.65 20.60
CA TYR A 590 -12.27 24.61 22.04
C TYR A 590 -12.97 25.87 22.56
N ASP A 591 -13.89 25.66 23.51
CA ASP A 591 -14.43 26.69 24.38
C ASP A 591 -13.45 26.93 25.54
N LEU A 592 -13.10 28.19 25.79
CA LEU A 592 -12.08 28.58 26.78
C LEU A 592 -12.71 29.47 27.84
N ALA A 593 -12.70 28.99 29.08
CA ALA A 593 -13.05 29.78 30.25
C ALA A 593 -11.79 30.15 31.04
N PHE A 594 -11.83 31.31 31.72
CA PHE A 594 -10.72 31.87 32.49
C PHE A 594 -11.17 32.15 33.93
N TYR A 595 -10.29 31.89 34.90
CA TYR A 595 -10.55 31.92 36.34
C TYR A 595 -9.41 32.60 37.09
N ALA A 596 -9.72 33.25 38.21
CA ALA A 596 -8.73 33.98 39.01
C ALA A 596 -7.78 33.05 39.79
N SER A 597 -8.17 31.81 40.06
CA SER A 597 -7.30 30.81 40.67
C SER A 597 -7.75 29.38 40.37
N LYS A 598 -6.89 28.39 40.68
CA LYS A 598 -7.25 26.96 40.61
C LYS A 598 -8.18 26.47 41.74
N TYR A 599 -8.58 27.36 42.64
CA TYR A 599 -9.49 27.10 43.77
C TYR A 599 -10.76 27.97 43.70
N ASP A 600 -11.05 28.54 42.53
CA ASP A 600 -12.24 29.34 42.28
C ASP A 600 -13.52 28.52 42.47
N GLU A 601 -14.51 29.05 43.19
CA GLU A 601 -15.77 28.34 43.46
C GLU A 601 -16.61 28.12 42.18
N GLU A 602 -16.33 28.87 41.11
CA GLU A 602 -16.96 28.71 39.79
C GLU A 602 -16.32 27.60 38.91
N LEU A 603 -15.25 26.94 39.37
CA LEU A 603 -14.66 25.79 38.67
C LEU A 603 -15.51 24.54 38.89
N SER A 604 -16.15 24.04 37.82
CA SER A 604 -16.89 22.78 37.84
C SER A 604 -15.99 21.57 38.14
N ASP A 605 -16.55 20.51 38.72
CA ASP A 605 -15.86 19.24 39.02
C ASP A 605 -15.06 18.70 37.81
N ALA A 606 -15.63 18.83 36.60
CA ALA A 606 -14.98 18.42 35.36
C ALA A 606 -13.72 19.23 35.04
N ARG A 607 -13.70 20.53 35.35
CA ARG A 607 -12.56 21.44 35.14
C ARG A 607 -11.51 21.32 36.25
N GLN A 608 -11.94 21.11 37.50
CA GLN A 608 -11.05 20.73 38.61
C GLN A 608 -10.32 19.41 38.30
N LYS A 609 -11.01 18.43 37.70
CA LYS A 609 -10.40 17.17 37.27
C LYS A 609 -9.29 17.37 36.25
N LEU A 610 -9.46 18.25 35.26
CA LEU A 610 -8.41 18.57 34.27
C LEU A 610 -7.15 19.16 34.94
N LEU A 611 -7.32 20.01 35.95
CA LEU A 611 -6.20 20.57 36.72
C LEU A 611 -5.48 19.50 37.56
N ALA A 612 -6.21 18.54 38.12
CA ALA A 612 -5.61 17.40 38.82
C ALA A 612 -4.88 16.44 37.85
N GLU A 613 -5.44 16.18 36.66
CA GLU A 613 -4.79 15.38 35.61
C GLU A 613 -3.49 16.04 35.13
N ALA A 614 -3.43 17.38 35.05
CA ALA A 614 -2.23 18.14 34.70
C ALA A 614 -1.10 18.00 35.73
N ASP A 615 -1.41 17.98 37.04
CA ASP A 615 -0.41 17.82 38.11
C ASP A 615 0.19 16.40 38.14
N ARG A 616 -0.66 15.38 37.96
CA ARG A 616 -0.20 13.97 37.90
C ARG A 616 0.79 13.70 36.75
N ALA A 617 0.88 14.58 35.75
CA ALA A 617 1.84 14.50 34.66
C ALA A 617 3.26 15.02 35.02
N VAL A 618 3.46 15.55 36.23
CA VAL A 618 4.74 16.11 36.70
C VAL A 618 5.51 15.08 37.54
N LEU A 619 6.66 14.62 37.06
CA LEU A 619 7.53 13.69 37.80
C LEU A 619 8.80 14.41 38.29
N GLU A 620 9.24 14.08 39.50
CA GLU A 620 10.49 14.56 40.09
C GLU A 620 11.66 13.68 39.62
N VAL A 621 12.78 14.30 39.27
CA VAL A 621 14.04 13.61 38.97
C VAL A 621 14.66 13.14 40.28
N ALA A 622 14.81 11.82 40.44
CA ALA A 622 15.48 11.20 41.58
C ALA A 622 17.01 11.08 41.35
N ALA A 623 17.44 10.74 40.12
CA ALA A 623 18.84 10.62 39.74
C ALA A 623 19.08 11.05 38.28
N ASN A 624 20.31 11.47 37.94
CA ASN A 624 20.71 11.80 36.57
C ASN A 624 22.22 11.55 36.36
N ASP A 625 22.57 10.27 36.28
CA ASP A 625 23.95 9.79 36.28
C ASP A 625 24.52 9.62 34.87
N VAL A 626 25.82 9.88 34.71
CA VAL A 626 26.53 9.68 33.44
C VAL A 626 27.09 8.26 33.39
N ILE A 627 26.38 7.36 32.70
CA ILE A 627 26.78 5.94 32.54
C ILE A 627 27.69 5.68 31.33
N SER A 628 27.83 6.66 30.42
CA SER A 628 28.90 6.68 29.41
C SER A 628 29.40 8.11 29.25
N ALA A 629 30.67 8.33 29.58
CA ALA A 629 31.29 9.65 29.55
C ALA A 629 31.32 10.26 28.13
N PRO A 630 31.30 11.60 27.99
CA PRO A 630 31.44 12.27 26.70
C PRO A 630 32.70 11.83 25.94
N HIS A 631 32.51 11.25 24.77
CA HIS A 631 33.58 10.74 23.91
C HIS A 631 33.30 11.02 22.43
N GLN A 632 34.35 11.25 21.65
CA GLN A 632 34.22 11.41 20.20
C GLN A 632 34.18 10.04 19.52
N THR A 633 33.21 9.83 18.64
CA THR A 633 33.07 8.62 17.82
C THR A 633 33.66 8.82 16.42
N PRO A 634 34.02 7.75 15.67
CA PRO A 634 34.72 7.86 14.38
C PRO A 634 33.96 8.60 13.27
N ASP A 635 32.66 8.87 13.46
CA ASP A 635 31.82 9.73 12.61
C ASP A 635 31.92 11.23 12.99
N GLY A 636 32.86 11.60 13.86
CA GLY A 636 33.09 12.97 14.33
C GLY A 636 32.14 13.43 15.45
N ALA A 637 31.06 12.70 15.73
CA ALA A 637 30.08 13.06 16.75
C ALA A 637 30.64 12.88 18.17
N CYS A 638 30.32 13.79 19.09
CA CYS A 638 30.50 13.57 20.52
C CYS A 638 29.26 12.87 21.07
N ARG A 639 29.45 11.77 21.82
CA ARG A 639 28.37 10.98 22.41
C ARG A 639 28.59 10.77 23.90
N SER A 640 27.49 10.64 24.63
CA SER A 640 27.44 10.29 26.06
C SER A 640 26.12 9.57 26.31
N VAL A 641 26.00 8.84 27.41
CA VAL A 641 24.73 8.23 27.83
C VAL A 641 24.49 8.54 29.29
N ARG A 642 23.24 8.91 29.60
CA ARG A 642 22.76 9.14 30.96
C ARG A 642 21.73 8.10 31.38
N HIS A 643 21.73 7.79 32.67
CA HIS A 643 20.66 7.09 33.36
C HIS A 643 19.89 8.14 34.17
N ILE A 644 18.57 8.22 33.99
CA ILE A 644 17.73 9.19 34.68
C ILE A 644 16.62 8.44 35.38
N ASP A 645 16.56 8.53 36.70
CA ASP A 645 15.46 8.00 37.49
C ASP A 645 14.46 9.10 37.80
N LEU A 646 13.18 8.78 37.64
CA LEU A 646 12.06 9.65 37.97
C LEU A 646 11.23 8.98 39.06
N HIS A 647 10.91 9.72 40.13
CA HIS A 647 10.08 9.21 41.21
C HIS A 647 8.60 9.17 40.79
N ILE A 648 7.93 8.06 41.12
CA ILE A 648 6.49 7.86 40.95
C ILE A 648 5.82 8.06 42.32
N ARG A 649 4.94 9.07 42.43
CA ARG A 649 4.12 9.29 43.63
C ARG A 649 2.95 8.30 43.68
N ASP A 650 2.36 8.09 44.87
CA ASP A 650 1.18 7.25 45.08
C ASP A 650 0.01 7.57 44.12
N ASP A 651 -0.26 8.85 43.87
CA ASP A 651 -1.31 9.30 42.95
C ASP A 651 -0.95 9.10 41.46
N GLN A 652 0.29 8.78 41.14
CA GLN A 652 0.78 8.54 39.78
C GLN A 652 0.94 7.05 39.44
N GLN A 653 0.83 6.15 40.42
CA GLN A 653 1.03 4.70 40.25
C GLN A 653 0.09 4.07 39.19
N GLU A 654 -1.08 4.66 38.95
CA GLU A 654 -2.04 4.24 37.89
C GLU A 654 -1.66 4.71 36.48
N LEU A 655 -0.83 5.76 36.35
CA LEU A 655 -0.44 6.33 35.05
C LEU A 655 0.74 5.59 34.42
N VAL A 656 1.57 4.94 35.23
CA VAL A 656 2.75 4.21 34.78
C VAL A 656 2.40 2.75 34.60
N SER A 657 2.64 2.17 33.41
CA SER A 657 2.43 0.74 33.20
C SER A 657 3.33 -0.09 34.12
N GLU A 658 2.84 -1.23 34.62
CA GLU A 658 3.68 -2.25 35.28
C GLU A 658 4.63 -2.93 34.28
N GLN A 659 4.32 -2.86 32.99
CA GLN A 659 5.07 -3.44 31.88
C GLN A 659 5.92 -2.38 31.16
N ALA A 660 6.94 -2.85 30.43
CA ALA A 660 7.74 -2.01 29.55
C ALA A 660 6.85 -1.16 28.63
N SER A 661 7.07 0.15 28.72
CA SER A 661 6.21 1.18 28.14
C SER A 661 7.07 2.33 27.62
N ASN A 662 6.45 3.23 26.87
CA ASN A 662 7.13 4.42 26.36
C ASN A 662 6.74 5.64 27.18
N ILE A 663 7.73 6.38 27.68
CA ILE A 663 7.53 7.68 28.32
C ILE A 663 7.78 8.80 27.31
N GLY A 664 6.75 9.61 27.05
CA GLY A 664 6.87 10.83 26.25
C GLY A 664 7.20 12.00 27.15
N VAL A 665 8.43 12.50 27.07
CA VAL A 665 8.91 13.66 27.85
C VAL A 665 8.66 14.94 27.07
N TYR A 666 8.09 15.95 27.72
CA TYR A 666 7.89 17.28 27.16
C TYR A 666 9.00 18.24 27.59
N VAL A 667 9.26 19.24 26.77
CA VAL A 667 10.35 20.20 26.98
C VAL A 667 9.75 21.60 27.11
N PRO A 668 10.17 22.42 28.09
CA PRO A 668 9.69 23.79 28.19
C PRO A 668 10.21 24.61 27.01
N ASN A 669 9.45 25.64 26.59
CA ASN A 669 9.95 26.66 25.70
C ASN A 669 10.94 27.59 26.40
N ASP A 670 11.83 28.21 25.64
CA ASP A 670 12.80 29.17 26.20
C ASP A 670 12.05 30.35 26.86
N GLN A 671 12.44 30.71 28.09
CA GLN A 671 11.75 31.74 28.88
C GLN A 671 11.61 33.08 28.12
N SER A 672 12.62 33.48 27.36
CA SER A 672 12.60 34.69 26.52
C SER A 672 11.66 34.62 25.30
N VAL A 673 11.21 33.41 24.92
CA VAL A 673 10.17 33.21 23.91
C VAL A 673 8.80 33.32 24.57
N VAL A 674 8.62 32.73 25.76
CA VAL A 674 7.40 32.82 26.57
C VAL A 674 7.07 34.28 26.94
N GLU A 675 8.04 35.02 27.47
CA GLU A 675 7.88 36.44 27.86
C GLU A 675 7.47 37.33 26.68
N ARG A 676 8.06 37.12 25.49
CA ARG A 676 7.64 37.81 24.26
C ARG A 676 6.22 37.42 23.85
N MET A 677 5.87 36.14 23.90
CA MET A 677 4.52 35.68 23.54
C MET A 677 3.44 36.20 24.49
N LEU A 678 3.71 36.30 25.80
CA LEU A 678 2.79 36.93 26.77
C LEU A 678 2.48 38.39 26.38
N ALA A 679 3.50 39.17 26.02
CA ALA A 679 3.34 40.55 25.57
C ALA A 679 2.58 40.66 24.24
N HIS A 680 2.89 39.81 23.26
CA HIS A 680 2.27 39.78 21.94
C HIS A 680 0.81 39.31 21.95
N LEU A 681 0.43 38.44 22.90
CA LEU A 681 -0.94 37.96 23.08
C LEU A 681 -1.76 38.83 24.05
N HIS A 682 -1.19 39.95 24.50
CA HIS A 682 -1.79 40.93 25.42
C HIS A 682 -2.35 40.29 26.71
N VAL A 683 -1.53 39.46 27.35
CA VAL A 683 -1.90 38.77 28.60
C VAL A 683 -1.60 39.67 29.80
N ASP A 684 -2.63 40.20 30.45
CA ASP A 684 -2.50 41.09 31.62
C ASP A 684 -2.03 40.36 32.90
N ASP A 685 -2.53 39.16 33.16
CA ASP A 685 -2.07 38.28 34.24
C ASP A 685 -1.67 36.90 33.68
N PRO A 686 -0.37 36.55 33.65
CA PRO A 686 0.08 35.25 33.15
C PRO A 686 -0.38 34.07 34.03
N ASN A 687 -0.77 34.33 35.29
CA ASN A 687 -1.22 33.31 36.25
C ASN A 687 -2.72 32.99 36.13
N VAL A 688 -3.47 33.70 35.28
CA VAL A 688 -4.90 33.42 35.07
C VAL A 688 -5.07 31.96 34.62
N VAL A 689 -5.98 31.24 35.27
CA VAL A 689 -6.18 29.81 35.01
C VAL A 689 -7.18 29.66 33.88
N TYR A 690 -6.79 28.97 32.81
CA TYR A 690 -7.71 28.62 31.72
C TYR A 690 -8.18 27.17 31.84
N ALA A 691 -9.38 26.89 31.31
CA ALA A 691 -9.87 25.56 31.04
C ALA A 691 -10.47 25.49 29.63
N ALA A 692 -9.98 24.54 28.83
CA ALA A 692 -10.32 24.34 27.43
C ALA A 692 -11.16 23.06 27.24
N GLU A 693 -12.44 23.24 26.93
CA GLU A 693 -13.39 22.17 26.64
C GLU A 693 -13.60 22.03 25.13
N PRO A 694 -13.54 20.82 24.56
CA PRO A 694 -13.80 20.61 23.13
C PRO A 694 -15.25 20.98 22.78
N LEU A 695 -15.43 21.75 21.70
CA LEU A 695 -16.75 22.13 21.20
C LEU A 695 -17.45 20.96 20.50
N PHE A 696 -18.00 20.04 21.28
CA PHE A 696 -18.84 18.93 20.79
C PHE A 696 -20.26 19.44 20.44
N GLY A 697 -20.43 19.99 19.23
CA GLY A 697 -21.77 20.35 18.75
C GLY A 697 -21.86 21.19 17.46
N LEU A 698 -20.74 21.76 16.97
CA LEU A 698 -20.74 22.66 15.80
C LEU A 698 -19.99 22.12 14.57
N ALA A 699 -19.42 20.90 14.65
CA ALA A 699 -18.81 20.25 13.51
C ALA A 699 -19.84 19.37 12.77
N GLU A 700 -20.38 19.87 11.65
CA GLU A 700 -21.36 19.14 10.81
C GLU A 700 -20.80 17.85 10.16
N ASN A 701 -19.51 17.55 10.35
CA ASN A 701 -18.81 16.43 9.71
C ASN A 701 -18.06 15.54 10.72
N GLY A 702 -18.45 14.26 10.81
CA GLY A 702 -17.84 13.28 11.72
C GLY A 702 -16.33 13.05 11.55
N LYS A 703 -15.75 13.39 10.38
CA LYS A 703 -14.29 13.37 10.16
C LYS A 703 -13.52 14.32 11.08
N GLN A 704 -14.13 15.43 11.50
CA GLN A 704 -13.48 16.41 12.37
C GLN A 704 -13.49 15.97 13.84
N GLN A 705 -14.46 15.16 14.23
CA GLN A 705 -14.59 14.62 15.59
C GLN A 705 -13.51 13.57 15.89
N SER A 706 -13.22 12.65 14.96
CA SER A 706 -12.11 11.69 15.11
C SER A 706 -10.74 12.38 15.03
N LEU A 707 -10.58 13.41 14.20
CA LEU A 707 -9.37 14.23 14.19
C LEU A 707 -9.12 14.95 15.53
N LEU A 708 -10.16 15.42 16.23
CA LEU A 708 -10.02 16.00 17.57
C LEU A 708 -9.68 14.95 18.64
N GLN A 709 -10.15 13.71 18.50
CA GLN A 709 -9.84 12.59 19.40
C GLN A 709 -8.43 12.01 19.17
N HIS A 710 -7.93 11.99 17.94
CA HIS A 710 -6.62 11.43 17.59
C HIS A 710 -5.47 12.44 17.48
N ASN A 711 -5.74 13.73 17.24
CA ASN A 711 -4.71 14.78 17.11
C ASN A 711 -4.88 15.97 18.08
N GLY A 712 -5.89 15.97 18.95
CA GLY A 712 -6.17 17.09 19.86
C GLY A 712 -5.40 17.05 21.18
N PHE A 713 -5.48 18.17 21.92
CA PHE A 713 -5.03 18.28 23.31
C PHE A 713 -5.72 17.30 24.29
N GLN A 714 -6.68 16.48 23.82
CA GLN A 714 -7.39 15.47 24.62
C GLN A 714 -6.49 14.34 25.13
N GLN A 715 -5.44 13.97 24.39
CA GLN A 715 -4.46 12.93 24.76
C GLN A 715 -3.30 13.47 25.63
N ARG A 716 -3.38 14.73 26.10
CA ARG A 716 -2.26 15.45 26.72
C ARG A 716 -2.70 16.05 28.07
N PRO A 717 -2.28 15.48 29.21
CA PRO A 717 -2.90 15.75 30.51
C PRO A 717 -2.86 17.23 30.94
N PHE A 718 -1.78 17.96 30.65
CA PHE A 718 -1.58 19.36 31.04
C PHE A 718 -1.93 20.39 29.94
N ALA A 719 -2.52 19.97 28.83
CA ALA A 719 -2.76 20.86 27.70
C ALA A 719 -4.12 21.58 27.74
N ARG A 720 -5.08 21.05 28.51
CA ARG A 720 -6.47 21.50 28.53
C ARG A 720 -6.85 22.36 29.74
N ALA A 721 -5.98 22.45 30.74
CA ALA A 721 -6.12 23.38 31.84
C ALA A 721 -4.74 23.69 32.44
N GLY A 722 -4.58 24.89 33.00
CA GLY A 722 -3.34 25.38 33.58
C GLY A 722 -3.36 26.91 33.68
N THR A 723 -2.24 27.53 34.05
CA THR A 723 -2.08 28.98 33.84
C THR A 723 -1.82 29.30 32.36
N VAL A 724 -2.00 30.56 31.96
CA VAL A 724 -1.61 31.00 30.61
C VAL A 724 -0.10 30.90 30.40
N ASP A 725 0.69 31.18 31.44
CA ASP A 725 2.14 30.93 31.46
C ASP A 725 2.46 29.45 31.21
N ASP A 726 1.85 28.53 31.97
CA ASP A 726 2.02 27.08 31.80
C ASP A 726 1.75 26.61 30.37
N ALA A 727 0.73 27.19 29.70
CA ALA A 727 0.41 26.84 28.33
C ALA A 727 1.49 27.29 27.35
N LEU A 728 2.02 28.50 27.52
CA LEU A 728 3.10 29.02 26.68
C LEU A 728 4.44 28.32 26.99
N VAL A 729 4.70 27.91 28.22
CA VAL A 729 5.90 27.12 28.56
C VAL A 729 5.80 25.69 28.03
N TRP A 730 4.65 25.00 28.18
CA TRP A 730 4.58 23.55 28.00
C TRP A 730 3.65 23.04 26.90
N THR A 731 2.56 23.74 26.59
CA THR A 731 1.47 23.22 25.74
C THR A 731 1.70 23.45 24.25
N PHE A 732 2.32 24.58 23.87
CA PHE A 732 2.58 24.95 22.48
C PHE A 732 4.05 24.79 22.09
N ASP A 733 4.32 24.54 20.81
CA ASP A 733 5.67 24.44 20.26
C ASP A 733 6.14 25.83 19.80
N LEU A 734 6.73 26.62 20.71
CA LEU A 734 7.10 28.00 20.42
C LEU A 734 8.52 28.15 19.86
N ASP A 735 9.46 27.27 20.25
CA ASP A 735 10.86 27.37 19.82
C ASP A 735 11.12 26.76 18.42
N SER A 736 10.21 25.92 17.90
CA SER A 736 10.38 25.30 16.58
C SER A 736 10.08 26.26 15.44
N THR A 737 10.84 26.13 14.35
CA THR A 737 10.63 26.92 13.14
C THR A 737 9.19 26.74 12.63
N PRO A 738 8.38 27.82 12.55
CA PRO A 738 6.95 27.70 12.31
C PRO A 738 6.66 27.20 10.89
N ARG A 739 5.76 26.21 10.80
CA ARG A 739 5.37 25.62 9.51
C ARG A 739 4.59 26.63 8.65
N PRO A 740 4.71 26.59 7.31
CA PRO A 740 3.93 27.46 6.41
C PRO A 740 2.40 27.34 6.53
N SER A 741 1.86 26.29 7.16
CA SER A 741 0.44 26.20 7.52
C SER A 741 0.07 27.15 8.66
N PHE A 742 0.94 27.31 9.65
CA PHE A 742 0.70 28.14 10.83
C PHE A 742 0.86 29.64 10.51
N LEU A 743 1.87 30.00 9.71
CA LEU A 743 2.03 31.39 9.22
C LEU A 743 0.78 31.88 8.45
N ARG A 744 0.18 31.01 7.62
CA ARG A 744 -1.08 31.32 6.93
C ARG A 744 -2.28 31.47 7.88
N SER A 745 -2.30 30.77 9.02
CA SER A 745 -3.31 31.01 10.05
C SER A 745 -3.10 32.35 10.76
N LEU A 746 -1.85 32.77 11.01
CA LEU A 746 -1.54 34.10 11.58
C LEU A 746 -1.94 35.25 10.65
N ALA A 747 -1.89 35.07 9.33
CA ALA A 747 -2.32 36.08 8.36
C ALA A 747 -3.81 36.51 8.52
N ALA A 748 -4.67 35.66 9.11
CA ALA A 748 -6.05 36.03 9.45
C ALA A 748 -6.15 37.09 10.56
N TYR A 749 -5.08 37.26 11.34
CA TYR A 749 -4.98 38.15 12.49
C TYR A 749 -4.10 39.38 12.22
N ALA A 750 -3.36 39.41 11.09
CA ALA A 750 -2.60 40.58 10.65
C ALA A 750 -3.52 41.70 10.13
N SER A 751 -3.11 42.95 10.31
CA SER A 751 -3.86 44.15 9.90
C SER A 751 -3.19 44.97 8.80
N ASP A 752 -1.87 44.84 8.60
CA ASP A 752 -1.15 45.43 7.47
C ASP A 752 -1.17 44.51 6.24
N GLU A 753 -1.44 45.06 5.05
CA GLU A 753 -1.54 44.28 3.81
C GLU A 753 -0.21 43.64 3.38
N ASN A 754 0.93 44.26 3.72
CA ASN A 754 2.26 43.72 3.41
C ASN A 754 2.61 42.58 4.37
N ASP A 755 2.27 42.70 5.66
CA ASP A 755 2.42 41.63 6.64
C ASP A 755 1.55 40.41 6.26
N ILE A 756 0.29 40.62 5.85
CA ILE A 756 -0.59 39.56 5.33
C ILE A 756 0.07 38.86 4.13
N ALA A 757 0.51 39.64 3.12
CA ALA A 757 1.15 39.08 1.93
C ALA A 757 2.45 38.31 2.25
N ALA A 758 3.23 38.79 3.22
CA ALA A 758 4.45 38.14 3.68
C ALA A 758 4.16 36.84 4.45
N LEU A 759 3.22 36.83 5.39
CA LEU A 759 2.80 35.63 6.14
C LEU A 759 2.21 34.54 5.22
N MET A 760 1.58 34.94 4.12
CA MET A 760 1.02 34.03 3.12
C MET A 760 2.06 33.49 2.11
N ALA A 761 3.28 34.05 2.08
CA ALA A 761 4.34 33.58 1.19
C ALA A 761 5.03 32.31 1.73
N PRO A 762 5.23 31.25 0.90
CA PRO A 762 5.71 29.95 1.36
C PRO A 762 7.18 29.97 1.85
N GLN A 763 7.96 30.97 1.43
CA GLN A 763 9.39 31.09 1.75
C GLN A 763 9.64 31.84 3.07
N THR A 764 8.61 32.36 3.76
CA THR A 764 8.80 33.35 4.84
C THR A 764 9.52 32.79 6.06
N ALA A 765 9.21 31.55 6.46
CA ALA A 765 9.97 30.87 7.52
C ALA A 765 11.45 30.72 7.14
N ASP A 766 11.73 30.25 5.92
CA ASP A 766 13.09 30.04 5.41
C ASP A 766 13.86 31.37 5.23
N ALA A 767 13.18 32.45 4.83
CA ALA A 767 13.76 33.78 4.68
C ALA A 767 14.20 34.36 6.03
N ILE A 768 13.32 34.29 7.05
CA ILE A 768 13.66 34.73 8.41
C ILE A 768 14.76 33.83 9.01
N GLN A 769 14.72 32.52 8.70
CA GLN A 769 15.77 31.57 9.12
C GLN A 769 17.12 31.81 8.41
N ALA A 770 17.11 32.33 7.18
CA ALA A 770 18.30 32.73 6.44
C ALA A 770 18.90 34.07 6.92
N GLU A 771 18.11 34.95 7.54
CA GLU A 771 18.64 36.12 8.26
C GLU A 771 19.42 35.71 9.53
N ARG A 772 19.12 34.54 10.11
CA ARG A 772 19.75 34.01 11.32
C ARG A 772 20.23 32.54 11.15
N PRO A 773 21.17 32.22 10.24
CA PRO A 773 21.51 30.84 9.87
C PRO A 773 22.18 30.01 10.99
N HIS A 774 22.48 30.62 12.14
CA HIS A 774 23.10 29.99 13.31
C HIS A 774 22.20 30.00 14.56
N GLN A 775 20.96 30.50 14.44
CA GLN A 775 19.97 30.53 15.52
C GLN A 775 18.62 30.07 14.99
N GLN A 776 17.95 29.19 15.72
CA GLN A 776 16.63 28.72 15.35
C GLN A 776 15.60 29.87 15.48
N VAL A 777 14.79 30.08 14.45
CA VAL A 777 13.70 31.08 14.45
C VAL A 777 12.51 30.52 15.22
N ALA A 778 12.15 31.18 16.31
CA ALA A 778 11.01 30.84 17.15
C ALA A 778 9.72 31.54 16.67
N ILE A 779 8.56 31.11 17.18
CA ILE A 779 7.27 31.76 16.90
C ILE A 779 7.29 33.24 17.30
N ALA A 780 7.87 33.59 18.44
CA ALA A 780 7.97 34.98 18.88
C ALA A 780 8.75 35.89 17.89
N ASP A 781 9.70 35.34 17.12
CA ASP A 781 10.42 36.11 16.09
C ASP A 781 9.51 36.47 14.89
N ILE A 782 8.44 35.71 14.65
CA ILE A 782 7.41 36.04 13.65
C ILE A 782 6.58 37.23 14.13
N PHE A 783 6.16 37.23 15.40
CA PHE A 783 5.40 38.33 15.98
C PHE A 783 6.22 39.62 16.06
N ASP A 784 7.51 39.53 16.45
CA ASP A 784 8.45 40.67 16.39
C ASP A 784 8.61 41.25 14.98
N ARG A 785 8.51 40.40 13.94
CA ARG A 785 8.67 40.79 12.53
C ARG A 785 7.40 41.35 11.90
N PHE A 786 6.23 40.88 12.33
CA PHE A 786 4.92 41.25 11.80
C PHE A 786 4.02 41.82 12.92
N PRO A 787 4.33 43.03 13.43
CA PRO A 787 3.66 43.62 14.59
C PRO A 787 2.19 44.01 14.34
N SER A 788 1.71 43.89 13.08
CA SER A 788 0.29 44.09 12.76
C SER A 788 -0.58 42.87 13.07
N ILE A 789 0.01 41.73 13.48
CA ILE A 789 -0.68 40.56 14.01
C ILE A 789 -1.31 40.92 15.37
N HIS A 790 -2.64 40.83 15.44
CA HIS A 790 -3.41 41.04 16.67
C HIS A 790 -4.34 39.86 16.91
N LEU A 791 -4.01 39.04 17.92
CA LEU A 791 -4.89 37.98 18.42
C LEU A 791 -4.69 37.77 19.93
N SER A 792 -5.77 37.41 20.61
CA SER A 792 -5.77 37.03 22.01
C SER A 792 -5.16 35.64 22.23
N PHE A 793 -4.80 35.32 23.47
CA PHE A 793 -4.46 33.95 23.87
C PHE A 793 -5.55 32.93 23.48
N ALA A 794 -6.83 33.30 23.58
CA ALA A 794 -7.94 32.40 23.27
C ALA A 794 -8.03 32.04 21.78
N GLU A 795 -7.66 32.97 20.89
CA GLU A 795 -7.55 32.75 19.44
C GLU A 795 -6.27 31.97 19.10
N PHE A 796 -5.14 32.34 19.73
CA PHE A 796 -3.87 31.62 19.58
C PHE A 796 -4.02 30.14 19.94
N PHE A 797 -4.74 29.81 21.01
CA PHE A 797 -5.03 28.43 21.43
C PHE A 797 -5.65 27.57 20.32
N GLN A 798 -6.47 28.17 19.42
CA GLN A 798 -7.13 27.44 18.35
C GLN A 798 -6.19 27.04 17.20
N ILE A 799 -5.10 27.79 17.02
CA ILE A 799 -4.22 27.70 15.84
C ILE A 799 -2.78 27.26 16.16
N ALA A 800 -2.32 27.43 17.40
CA ALA A 800 -0.94 27.21 17.80
C ALA A 800 -0.51 25.74 17.62
N PRO A 801 0.73 25.49 17.14
CA PRO A 801 1.25 24.14 17.02
C PRO A 801 1.43 23.52 18.42
N PRO A 802 1.03 22.26 18.64
CA PRO A 802 1.02 21.66 19.98
C PRO A 802 2.36 20.96 20.29
N ASN A 803 2.99 21.27 21.45
CA ASN A 803 4.34 20.82 21.85
C ASN A 803 4.48 19.28 21.83
N ALA A 804 5.23 18.71 20.90
CA ALA A 804 5.29 17.25 20.76
C ALA A 804 6.26 16.63 21.79
N PRO A 805 5.87 15.55 22.50
CA PRO A 805 6.78 14.86 23.42
C PRO A 805 7.88 14.14 22.65
N ARG A 806 9.00 13.89 23.33
CA ARG A 806 10.04 12.97 22.88
C ARG A 806 9.90 11.64 23.63
N TYR A 807 9.68 10.58 22.86
CA TYR A 807 9.54 9.22 23.39
C TYR A 807 10.88 8.62 23.79
N TYR A 808 10.87 7.93 24.92
CA TYR A 808 11.94 7.08 25.43
C TYR A 808 11.32 5.78 25.94
N THR A 809 11.93 4.65 25.59
CA THR A 809 11.57 3.36 26.17
C THR A 809 12.00 3.30 27.64
N VAL A 810 11.09 2.90 28.52
CA VAL A 810 11.36 2.74 29.96
C VAL A 810 12.43 1.66 30.19
N SER A 811 13.29 1.89 31.17
CA SER A 811 14.47 1.05 31.49
C SER A 811 14.54 0.59 32.95
N SER A 812 13.40 0.55 33.63
CA SER A 812 13.17 -0.13 34.90
C SER A 812 11.88 -0.95 34.87
N SER A 813 11.78 -1.95 35.73
CA SER A 813 10.54 -2.68 36.01
C SER A 813 9.93 -2.23 37.33
N ARG A 814 8.61 -2.02 37.34
CA ARG A 814 7.84 -1.75 38.57
C ARG A 814 7.67 -3.00 39.46
N GLN A 815 7.88 -4.20 38.93
CA GLN A 815 7.97 -5.42 39.74
C GLN A 815 9.27 -5.47 40.56
N PHE A 816 10.25 -4.63 40.24
CA PHE A 816 11.56 -4.59 40.89
C PHE A 816 11.77 -3.33 41.73
N ILE A 817 11.44 -2.15 41.19
CA ILE A 817 11.42 -0.87 41.91
C ILE A 817 10.07 -0.18 41.59
N PRO A 818 9.03 -0.36 42.43
CA PRO A 818 7.67 0.13 42.13
C PRO A 818 7.56 1.64 41.94
N ASP A 819 8.37 2.41 42.67
CA ASP A 819 8.25 3.87 42.82
C ASP A 819 9.24 4.66 41.94
N THR A 820 9.84 4.00 40.93
CA THR A 820 10.84 4.62 40.05
C THR A 820 10.70 4.18 38.60
N VAL A 821 10.66 5.16 37.69
CA VAL A 821 10.76 4.93 36.24
C VAL A 821 12.08 5.47 35.68
N SER A 822 12.90 4.59 35.11
CA SER A 822 14.22 4.93 34.56
C SER A 822 14.21 5.22 33.06
N ILE A 823 14.92 6.25 32.61
CA ILE A 823 15.21 6.55 31.20
C ILE A 823 16.71 6.31 30.89
N THR A 824 16.99 5.62 29.79
CA THR A 824 18.35 5.49 29.23
C THR A 824 18.55 6.50 28.09
N LEU A 825 19.16 7.63 28.40
CA LEU A 825 19.24 8.80 27.52
C LEU A 825 20.53 8.84 26.70
N GLY A 826 20.41 8.65 25.38
CA GLY A 826 21.52 8.87 24.44
C GLY A 826 21.72 10.34 24.06
N LEU A 827 22.88 10.89 24.40
CA LEU A 827 23.34 12.20 23.92
C LEU A 827 24.18 12.05 22.66
N ARG A 828 23.93 12.91 21.67
CA ARG A 828 24.73 13.04 20.45
C ARG A 828 24.82 14.51 20.04
N LYS A 829 26.04 15.05 20.05
CA LYS A 829 26.38 16.38 19.54
C LYS A 829 27.24 16.22 18.29
N THR A 830 26.95 17.00 17.24
CA THR A 830 27.78 17.12 16.03
C THR A 830 28.12 18.59 15.83
N GLU A 831 29.24 18.89 15.16
CA GLU A 831 29.66 20.29 14.91
C GLU A 831 28.65 21.07 14.06
N SER A 832 27.88 20.38 13.21
CA SER A 832 26.94 20.95 12.24
C SER A 832 25.48 21.04 12.68
N LEU A 833 25.13 20.58 13.89
CA LEU A 833 23.74 20.59 14.39
C LEU A 833 23.68 21.20 15.79
N PRO A 834 22.63 21.97 16.11
CA PRO A 834 22.35 22.36 17.49
C PRO A 834 22.16 21.10 18.35
N LEU A 835 22.45 21.26 19.64
CA LEU A 835 22.21 20.22 20.64
C LEU A 835 20.71 19.85 20.65
N PRO A 836 20.32 18.57 20.55
CA PRO A 836 18.90 18.21 20.46
C PRO A 836 18.14 18.63 21.72
N ARG A 837 17.08 19.42 21.55
CA ARG A 837 16.36 20.16 22.61
C ARG A 837 16.02 19.28 23.82
N CYS A 838 15.29 18.18 23.63
CA CYS A 838 14.84 17.29 24.72
C CYS A 838 15.99 16.55 25.43
N SER A 839 16.92 15.94 24.70
CA SER A 839 18.01 15.21 25.34
C SER A 839 18.97 16.12 26.07
N SER A 840 19.13 17.36 25.60
CA SER A 840 19.96 18.37 26.26
C SER A 840 19.27 18.92 27.50
N TYR A 841 17.96 19.18 27.45
CA TYR A 841 17.13 19.51 28.60
C TYR A 841 17.27 18.45 29.70
N LEU A 842 16.93 17.19 29.41
CA LEU A 842 17.05 16.07 30.35
C LEU A 842 18.49 15.90 30.89
N ALA A 843 19.52 16.21 30.10
CA ALA A 843 20.92 16.11 30.51
C ALA A 843 21.43 17.26 31.41
N MET A 844 20.64 18.32 31.60
CA MET A 844 20.96 19.43 32.50
C MET A 844 20.25 19.33 33.86
N LEU A 845 19.19 18.53 33.95
CA LEU A 845 18.40 18.33 35.16
C LEU A 845 19.22 17.71 36.30
N LYS A 846 18.85 18.04 37.53
CA LYS A 846 19.44 17.55 38.77
C LYS A 846 18.37 16.82 39.60
N PRO A 847 18.76 16.00 40.58
CA PRO A 847 17.84 15.50 41.58
C PRO A 847 17.04 16.64 42.23
N GLY A 848 15.71 16.47 42.31
CA GLY A 848 14.76 17.48 42.77
C GLY A 848 14.21 18.43 41.68
N ASP A 849 14.75 18.42 40.45
CA ASP A 849 14.11 19.11 39.32
C ASP A 849 12.88 18.30 38.84
N ALA A 850 11.92 18.97 38.20
CA ALA A 850 10.69 18.34 37.71
C ALA A 850 10.61 18.28 36.18
N ILE A 851 9.97 17.24 35.64
CA ILE A 851 9.63 17.13 34.21
C ILE A 851 8.14 16.91 34.00
N ARG A 852 7.61 17.32 32.84
CA ARG A 852 6.30 16.87 32.37
C ARG A 852 6.46 15.65 31.46
N ALA A 853 5.68 14.61 31.71
CA ALA A 853 5.66 13.42 30.88
C ALA A 853 4.26 12.78 30.78
N SER A 854 4.09 11.91 29.79
CA SER A 854 2.93 11.03 29.67
C SER A 854 3.38 9.63 29.23
N PHE A 855 2.67 8.60 29.67
CA PHE A 855 2.99 7.20 29.41
C PHE A 855 2.14 6.63 28.28
N TYR A 856 2.75 5.74 27.50
CA TYR A 856 2.16 5.13 26.32
C TYR A 856 2.40 3.63 26.38
N GLN A 857 1.35 2.85 26.09
CA GLN A 857 1.45 1.40 25.95
C GLN A 857 2.40 1.07 24.78
N SER A 858 3.23 0.06 24.98
CA SER A 858 4.10 -0.52 23.94
C SER A 858 3.60 -1.93 23.62
N SER A 859 3.89 -2.44 22.42
CA SER A 859 3.83 -3.89 22.14
C SER A 859 5.12 -4.60 22.56
N PHE A 860 6.17 -3.85 22.92
CA PHE A 860 7.45 -4.39 23.39
C PHE A 860 7.40 -4.74 24.88
N VAL A 861 6.57 -5.74 25.22
CA VAL A 861 6.18 -6.10 26.58
C VAL A 861 6.87 -7.38 27.05
N PHE A 862 7.21 -7.46 28.35
CA PHE A 862 7.71 -8.69 28.95
C PHE A 862 6.59 -9.74 29.01
N PRO A 863 6.78 -10.96 28.47
CA PRO A 863 5.71 -11.96 28.40
C PRO A 863 5.55 -12.68 29.75
N PHE A 864 4.94 -12.00 30.72
CA PHE A 864 4.58 -12.56 32.02
C PHE A 864 3.71 -13.82 31.88
N HIS A 865 3.93 -14.80 32.76
CA HIS A 865 3.26 -16.11 32.80
C HIS A 865 3.49 -17.04 31.59
N ASP A 866 4.20 -16.60 30.54
CA ASP A 866 4.61 -17.43 29.40
C ASP A 866 6.11 -17.71 29.45
N TYR A 867 6.49 -18.83 30.06
CA TYR A 867 7.88 -19.22 30.33
C TYR A 867 8.65 -19.75 29.09
N ARG A 868 8.22 -19.43 27.87
CA ARG A 868 9.00 -19.72 26.66
C ARG A 868 10.34 -18.95 26.67
N PRO A 869 11.41 -19.53 26.08
CA PRO A 869 12.72 -18.88 26.05
C PRO A 869 12.68 -17.47 25.43
N ILE A 870 13.50 -16.56 25.93
CA ILE A 870 13.61 -15.19 25.39
C ILE A 870 15.03 -14.87 24.89
N MET A 871 15.11 -14.18 23.77
CA MET A 871 16.36 -13.71 23.18
C MET A 871 16.32 -12.18 23.02
N LEU A 872 17.22 -11.49 23.70
CA LEU A 872 17.26 -10.02 23.81
C LEU A 872 18.41 -9.46 22.97
N ILE A 873 18.12 -8.72 21.90
CA ILE A 873 19.12 -8.30 20.90
C ILE A 873 19.17 -6.76 20.81
N SER A 874 20.27 -6.15 21.26
CA SER A 874 20.39 -4.67 21.29
C SER A 874 21.79 -4.14 21.01
N ALA A 875 21.86 -2.85 20.65
CA ALA A 875 23.14 -2.13 20.58
C ALA A 875 23.03 -0.70 21.14
N GLY A 876 24.06 -0.27 21.88
CA GLY A 876 24.10 1.04 22.53
C GLY A 876 22.92 1.25 23.48
N THR A 877 22.19 2.36 23.33
CA THR A 877 20.99 2.66 24.13
C THR A 877 19.81 1.73 23.84
N GLY A 878 19.91 0.82 22.87
CA GLY A 878 18.95 -0.27 22.66
C GLY A 878 18.80 -1.22 23.85
N ILE A 879 19.71 -1.13 24.84
CA ILE A 879 19.61 -1.87 26.10
C ILE A 879 18.43 -1.42 26.99
N ALA A 880 17.81 -0.25 26.72
CA ALA A 880 16.83 0.37 27.60
C ALA A 880 15.71 -0.58 28.08
N PRO A 881 14.84 -1.15 27.23
CA PRO A 881 13.81 -2.09 27.70
C PRO A 881 14.40 -3.38 28.27
N PHE A 882 15.58 -3.79 27.82
CA PHE A 882 16.21 -5.01 28.33
C PHE A 882 16.73 -4.87 29.75
N ARG A 883 17.10 -3.67 30.21
CA ARG A 883 17.32 -3.46 31.65
C ARG A 883 16.06 -3.71 32.46
N ALA A 884 14.88 -3.31 31.98
CA ALA A 884 13.60 -3.64 32.62
C ALA A 884 13.32 -5.15 32.57
N PHE A 885 13.48 -5.80 31.40
CA PHE A 885 13.25 -7.24 31.27
C PHE A 885 14.20 -8.09 32.13
N LEU A 886 15.43 -7.64 32.38
CA LEU A 886 16.35 -8.31 33.30
C LEU A 886 15.90 -8.20 34.75
N GLN A 887 15.33 -7.06 35.13
CA GLN A 887 14.69 -6.86 36.43
C GLN A 887 13.42 -7.72 36.57
N ASP A 888 12.63 -7.87 35.50
CA ASP A 888 11.48 -8.80 35.45
C ASP A 888 11.92 -10.27 35.56
N LEU A 889 12.96 -10.69 34.84
CA LEU A 889 13.56 -12.03 34.96
C LEU A 889 14.10 -12.30 36.36
N GLU A 890 14.79 -11.33 36.98
CA GLU A 890 15.25 -11.46 38.37
C GLU A 890 14.08 -11.53 39.36
N HIS A 891 12.98 -10.82 39.11
CA HIS A 891 11.76 -10.95 39.91
C HIS A 891 11.14 -12.34 39.74
N GLU A 892 10.94 -12.80 38.50
CA GLU A 892 10.37 -14.11 38.14
C GLU A 892 11.19 -15.26 38.74
N ASN A 893 12.51 -15.22 38.67
CA ASN A 893 13.39 -16.22 39.29
C ASN A 893 13.27 -16.25 40.83
N ARG A 894 12.95 -15.14 41.48
CA ARG A 894 12.76 -15.07 42.94
C ARG A 894 11.37 -15.55 43.38
N THR A 895 10.32 -15.23 42.63
CA THR A 895 8.93 -15.56 42.98
C THR A 895 8.48 -16.92 42.45
N SER A 896 9.04 -17.38 41.34
CA SER A 896 8.74 -18.65 40.66
C SER A 896 10.00 -19.53 40.44
N PRO A 897 10.79 -19.86 41.48
CA PRO A 897 12.09 -20.56 41.34
C PRO A 897 12.02 -21.99 40.77
N HIS A 898 10.82 -22.53 40.55
CA HIS A 898 10.59 -23.83 39.92
C HIS A 898 10.22 -23.73 38.42
N GLN A 899 10.10 -22.52 37.88
CA GLN A 899 9.72 -22.23 36.49
C GLN A 899 10.78 -21.30 35.87
N HIS A 900 12.01 -21.81 35.73
CA HIS A 900 13.08 -21.05 35.08
C HIS A 900 12.83 -20.91 33.58
N ARG A 901 12.95 -19.68 33.08
CA ARG A 901 12.80 -19.31 31.67
C ARG A 901 14.18 -19.10 31.04
N PRO A 902 14.59 -19.87 30.03
CA PRO A 902 15.89 -19.68 29.38
C PRO A 902 15.99 -18.29 28.73
N ALA A 903 17.05 -17.54 29.03
CA ALA A 903 17.23 -16.17 28.59
C ALA A 903 18.63 -15.92 28.01
N TYR A 904 18.67 -15.43 26.77
CA TYR A 904 19.89 -15.15 26.02
C TYR A 904 19.97 -13.67 25.66
N MET A 905 21.11 -13.02 25.86
CA MET A 905 21.30 -11.63 25.48
C MET A 905 22.47 -11.43 24.51
N PHE A 906 22.23 -10.65 23.47
CA PHE A 906 23.20 -10.23 22.46
C PHE A 906 23.31 -8.69 22.49
N TYR A 907 24.44 -8.17 22.98
CA TYR A 907 24.68 -6.74 23.16
C TYR A 907 25.84 -6.21 22.31
N GLY A 908 25.67 -5.04 21.69
CA GLY A 908 26.70 -4.38 20.87
C GLY A 908 27.07 -2.99 21.37
N CYS A 909 28.37 -2.74 21.57
CA CYS A 909 28.91 -1.42 21.90
C CYS A 909 30.23 -1.16 21.14
N ARG A 910 31.00 -0.14 21.52
CA ARG A 910 32.32 0.15 20.91
C ARG A 910 33.44 -0.45 21.74
N LYS A 911 33.46 -0.20 23.05
CA LYS A 911 34.51 -0.68 23.96
C LYS A 911 33.97 -0.95 25.36
N ALA A 912 34.61 -1.90 26.03
CA ALA A 912 34.25 -2.29 27.40
C ALA A 912 34.42 -1.16 28.43
N ASP A 913 35.38 -0.25 28.20
CA ASP A 913 35.74 0.85 29.10
C ASP A 913 35.01 2.18 28.81
N LEU A 914 34.13 2.21 27.79
CA LEU A 914 33.61 3.47 27.23
C LEU A 914 32.08 3.54 27.15
N ASP A 915 31.45 2.52 26.56
CA ASP A 915 30.03 2.52 26.24
C ASP A 915 29.37 1.14 26.37
N PHE A 916 29.97 0.25 27.17
CA PHE A 916 29.32 -0.96 27.68
C PHE A 916 28.34 -0.59 28.81
N LEU A 917 27.16 -0.11 28.41
CA LEU A 917 26.12 0.37 29.33
C LEU A 917 25.64 -0.76 30.25
N TYR A 918 25.39 -0.43 31.52
CA TYR A 918 24.86 -1.35 32.54
C TYR A 918 25.62 -2.69 32.67
N ALA A 919 26.95 -2.69 32.43
CA ALA A 919 27.78 -3.88 32.53
C ALA A 919 27.69 -4.59 33.90
N GLY A 920 27.43 -3.83 34.98
CA GLY A 920 27.14 -4.36 36.32
C GLY A 920 25.84 -5.16 36.35
N ASP A 921 24.72 -4.54 36.00
CA ASP A 921 23.38 -5.15 35.93
C ASP A 921 23.39 -6.41 35.05
N LEU A 922 24.07 -6.36 33.89
CA LEU A 922 24.22 -7.50 32.97
C LEU A 922 25.01 -8.67 33.57
N GLN A 923 26.11 -8.37 34.27
CA GLN A 923 26.91 -9.39 34.94
C GLN A 923 26.18 -9.96 36.15
N GLN A 924 25.45 -9.12 36.91
CA GLN A 924 24.60 -9.54 38.02
C GLN A 924 23.48 -10.48 37.56
N ALA A 925 22.74 -10.13 36.50
CA ALA A 925 21.69 -10.98 35.96
C ALA A 925 22.22 -12.35 35.51
N LYS A 926 23.44 -12.39 34.94
CA LYS A 926 24.13 -13.64 34.59
C LYS A 926 24.53 -14.44 35.82
N ASP A 927 25.16 -13.81 36.81
CA ASP A 927 25.63 -14.48 38.03
C ASP A 927 24.47 -14.96 38.91
N ALA A 928 23.31 -14.30 38.82
CA ALA A 928 22.05 -14.68 39.47
C ALA A 928 21.22 -15.73 38.69
N GLY A 929 21.66 -16.15 37.49
CA GLY A 929 20.94 -17.12 36.66
C GLY A 929 19.67 -16.57 35.96
N ALA A 930 19.49 -15.24 35.93
CA ALA A 930 18.48 -14.58 35.12
C ALA A 930 18.90 -14.46 33.64
N LEU A 931 20.20 -14.55 33.32
CA LEU A 931 20.71 -14.75 31.96
C LEU A 931 21.55 -16.02 31.87
N ASP A 932 21.14 -16.97 31.04
CA ASP A 932 21.92 -18.18 30.73
C ASP A 932 23.15 -17.85 29.88
N GLN A 933 22.99 -16.95 28.91
CA GLN A 933 24.10 -16.50 28.06
C GLN A 933 24.06 -14.99 27.81
N LEU A 934 25.25 -14.41 27.82
CA LEU A 934 25.50 -13.01 27.50
C LEU A 934 26.63 -12.94 26.47
N HIS A 935 26.29 -12.52 25.25
CA HIS A 935 27.17 -12.31 24.12
C HIS A 935 27.37 -10.81 23.93
N VAL A 936 28.62 -10.33 24.02
CA VAL A 936 28.93 -8.88 23.93
C VAL A 936 29.94 -8.62 22.83
N GLU A 937 29.56 -7.76 21.89
CA GLU A 937 30.34 -7.43 20.70
C GLU A 937 30.86 -5.99 20.74
N PHE A 938 32.16 -5.85 20.46
CA PHE A 938 32.89 -4.58 20.54
C PHE A 938 33.34 -4.12 19.15
N SER A 939 32.76 -3.02 18.70
CA SER A 939 32.99 -2.46 17.36
C SER A 939 34.17 -1.49 17.25
N GLY A 940 34.85 -1.19 18.36
CA GLY A 940 35.96 -0.22 18.44
C GLY A 940 37.12 -0.64 19.35
N GLU A 941 37.17 -1.91 19.76
CA GLU A 941 38.19 -2.43 20.66
C GLU A 941 39.57 -2.53 19.97
N SER A 942 40.62 -2.08 20.64
CA SER A 942 41.93 -1.93 19.99
C SER A 942 42.64 -3.28 19.85
N GLY A 943 43.10 -3.60 18.64
CA GLY A 943 43.76 -4.88 18.34
C GLY A 943 42.81 -6.07 18.18
N ARG A 944 41.48 -5.85 18.14
CA ARG A 944 40.47 -6.87 17.83
C ARG A 944 39.76 -6.57 16.50
N PRO A 945 39.22 -7.58 15.80
CA PRO A 945 38.38 -7.34 14.62
C PRO A 945 37.10 -6.61 15.03
N LYS A 946 36.67 -5.67 14.19
CA LYS A 946 35.41 -4.94 14.39
C LYS A 946 34.23 -5.89 14.21
N ARG A 947 33.46 -6.10 15.28
CA ARG A 947 32.25 -6.94 15.30
C ARG A 947 31.05 -6.17 15.85
N TYR A 948 29.86 -6.68 15.58
CA TYR A 948 28.55 -6.18 15.98
C TYR A 948 27.61 -7.35 16.34
N VAL A 949 26.43 -7.06 16.90
CA VAL A 949 25.48 -8.10 17.33
C VAL A 949 25.11 -9.13 16.25
N GLN A 950 24.99 -8.74 14.98
CA GLN A 950 24.69 -9.72 13.93
C GLN A 950 25.81 -10.74 13.73
N ASP A 951 27.06 -10.39 14.06
CA ASP A 951 28.21 -11.29 13.96
C ASP A 951 28.18 -12.35 15.08
N ALA A 952 27.72 -11.98 16.28
CA ALA A 952 27.41 -12.96 17.33
C ALA A 952 26.22 -13.86 16.98
N LEU A 953 25.19 -13.34 16.30
CA LEU A 953 24.05 -14.14 15.82
C LEU A 953 24.46 -15.12 14.71
N TYR A 954 25.43 -14.76 13.86
CA TYR A 954 26.03 -15.69 12.90
C TYR A 954 26.84 -16.78 13.61
N ASP A 955 27.70 -16.41 14.56
CA ASP A 955 28.49 -17.39 15.33
C ASP A 955 27.62 -18.30 16.22
N GLN A 956 26.40 -17.87 16.56
CA GLN A 956 25.40 -18.62 17.32
C GLN A 956 24.19 -19.03 16.46
N SER A 957 24.38 -19.20 15.14
CA SER A 957 23.26 -19.46 14.21
C SER A 957 22.43 -20.70 14.56
N GLU A 958 23.06 -21.74 15.11
CA GLU A 958 22.35 -22.94 15.58
C GLU A 958 21.40 -22.63 16.74
N LEU A 959 21.83 -21.80 17.70
CA LEU A 959 21.01 -21.36 18.83
C LEU A 959 19.84 -20.49 18.33
N VAL A 960 20.11 -19.54 17.43
CA VAL A 960 19.08 -18.65 16.86
C VAL A 960 18.00 -19.44 16.11
N ALA A 961 18.38 -20.41 15.29
CA ALA A 961 17.44 -21.23 14.55
C ALA A 961 16.63 -22.16 15.46
N ARG A 962 17.27 -22.81 16.44
CA ARG A 962 16.58 -23.65 17.43
C ARG A 962 15.58 -22.83 18.26
N HIS A 963 16.00 -21.67 18.75
CA HIS A 963 15.18 -20.77 19.58
C HIS A 963 13.88 -20.36 18.86
N LEU A 964 13.97 -19.94 17.60
CA LEU A 964 12.81 -19.45 16.86
C LEU A 964 11.87 -20.55 16.35
N LEU A 965 12.40 -21.72 16.00
CA LEU A 965 11.66 -22.77 15.30
C LEU A 965 11.29 -23.97 16.17
N ALA A 966 12.17 -24.41 17.06
CA ALA A 966 11.97 -25.59 17.90
C ALA A 966 11.46 -25.24 19.31
N ASP A 967 12.00 -24.17 19.91
CA ASP A 967 11.56 -23.70 21.23
C ASP A 967 10.35 -22.76 21.16
N GLU A 968 10.02 -22.27 19.95
CA GLU A 968 9.08 -21.17 19.70
C GLU A 968 9.25 -19.97 20.65
N GLY A 969 10.50 -19.66 20.98
CA GLY A 969 10.89 -18.61 21.90
C GLY A 969 10.80 -17.21 21.29
N TYR A 970 10.55 -16.22 22.13
CA TYR A 970 10.47 -14.82 21.73
C TYR A 970 11.85 -14.26 21.37
N ILE A 971 11.93 -13.46 20.31
CA ILE A 971 13.10 -12.68 19.94
C ILE A 971 12.74 -11.19 19.98
N PHE A 972 13.31 -10.48 20.94
CA PHE A 972 13.14 -9.05 21.10
C PHE A 972 14.33 -8.31 20.49
N VAL A 973 14.09 -7.30 19.65
CA VAL A 973 15.14 -6.51 18.98
C VAL A 973 14.96 -5.02 19.23
N CYS A 974 15.95 -4.38 19.87
CA CYS A 974 15.84 -2.99 20.29
C CYS A 974 17.07 -2.14 19.90
N GLY A 975 16.87 -1.00 19.24
CA GLY A 975 17.94 -0.10 18.81
C GLY A 975 17.73 0.55 17.44
N SER A 976 18.82 0.88 16.73
CA SER A 976 18.68 1.61 15.46
C SER A 976 18.04 0.80 14.32
N LEU A 977 17.30 1.48 13.42
CA LEU A 977 16.76 0.91 12.16
C LEU A 977 17.82 0.24 11.25
N ALA A 978 19.10 0.62 11.37
CA ALA A 978 20.20 -0.05 10.67
C ALA A 978 20.55 -1.40 11.30
N MET A 979 20.57 -1.47 12.64
CA MET A 979 20.83 -2.68 13.41
C MET A 979 19.69 -3.70 13.25
N GLY A 980 18.43 -3.29 13.38
CA GLY A 980 17.28 -4.18 13.22
C GLY A 980 17.24 -4.86 11.84
N ARG A 981 17.61 -4.15 10.76
CA ARG A 981 17.76 -4.73 9.42
C ARG A 981 18.92 -5.72 9.28
N ALA A 982 20.01 -5.54 10.04
CA ALA A 982 21.12 -6.49 10.08
C ALA A 982 20.72 -7.76 10.86
N VAL A 983 20.06 -7.60 12.01
CA VAL A 983 19.53 -8.71 12.82
C VAL A 983 18.51 -9.53 12.04
N LYS A 984 17.54 -8.91 11.34
CA LYS A 984 16.57 -9.64 10.49
C LYS A 984 17.27 -10.55 9.47
N LYS A 985 18.38 -10.08 8.88
CA LYS A 985 19.19 -10.87 7.94
C LYS A 985 19.99 -11.99 8.61
N ALA A 986 20.50 -11.76 9.82
CA ALA A 986 21.21 -12.78 10.59
C ALA A 986 20.28 -13.93 11.01
N ILE A 987 19.07 -13.60 11.48
CA ILE A 987 18.05 -14.61 11.79
C ILE A 987 17.71 -15.41 10.52
N ALA A 988 17.41 -14.75 9.39
CA ALA A 988 17.10 -15.46 8.14
C ALA A 988 18.25 -16.38 7.67
N ALA A 989 19.51 -15.93 7.77
CA ALA A 989 20.67 -16.76 7.45
C ALA A 989 20.81 -17.96 8.40
N ALA A 990 20.53 -17.78 9.70
CA ALA A 990 20.56 -18.87 10.68
C ALA A 990 19.50 -19.95 10.36
N LEU A 991 18.29 -19.55 9.95
CA LEU A 991 17.25 -20.51 9.54
C LEU A 991 17.68 -21.30 8.29
N LEU A 992 18.38 -20.65 7.36
CA LEU A 992 18.88 -21.27 6.13
C LEU A 992 20.09 -22.20 6.37
N GLU A 993 20.93 -21.89 7.36
CA GLU A 993 22.09 -22.72 7.72
C GLU A 993 21.68 -23.97 8.53
N HIS A 994 20.61 -23.88 9.32
CA HIS A 994 20.14 -24.96 10.20
C HIS A 994 18.72 -25.45 9.86
N PRO A 995 18.46 -25.94 8.63
CA PRO A 995 17.12 -26.39 8.20
C PRO A 995 16.62 -27.62 8.97
N LYS A 996 17.49 -28.27 9.76
CA LYS A 996 17.13 -29.35 10.69
C LYS A 996 16.06 -28.96 11.71
N PHE A 997 15.97 -27.68 12.09
CA PHE A 997 14.93 -27.18 13.00
C PHE A 997 13.61 -26.84 12.28
N SER A 998 13.56 -26.91 10.96
CA SER A 998 12.35 -26.79 10.14
C SER A 998 12.04 -28.07 9.35
N ASN A 999 12.47 -29.24 9.82
CA ASN A 999 12.33 -30.52 9.12
C ASN A 999 12.84 -30.54 7.65
N GLY A 1000 13.75 -29.65 7.28
CA GLY A 1000 14.24 -29.49 5.91
C GLY A 1000 13.46 -28.52 5.02
N GLU A 1001 12.41 -27.85 5.51
CA GLU A 1001 11.57 -26.95 4.71
C GLU A 1001 12.26 -25.64 4.29
N ILE A 1002 13.05 -25.01 5.17
CA ILE A 1002 13.69 -23.71 4.91
C ILE A 1002 15.02 -23.91 4.17
N THR A 1003 14.94 -24.04 2.85
CA THR A 1003 16.11 -24.29 1.98
C THR A 1003 16.51 -23.12 1.07
N THR A 1004 15.78 -22.01 1.11
CA THR A 1004 16.07 -20.81 0.33
C THR A 1004 16.04 -19.54 1.17
N GLN A 1005 16.80 -18.51 0.75
CA GLN A 1005 16.80 -17.20 1.40
C GLN A 1005 15.40 -16.58 1.46
N GLU A 1006 14.61 -16.73 0.38
CA GLU A 1006 13.24 -16.23 0.29
C GLU A 1006 12.30 -16.93 1.28
N ALA A 1007 12.43 -18.25 1.46
CA ALA A 1007 11.68 -19.00 2.46
C ALA A 1007 12.04 -18.55 3.89
N ALA A 1008 13.33 -18.36 4.17
CA ALA A 1008 13.78 -17.87 5.48
C ALA A 1008 13.28 -16.45 5.77
N GLU A 1009 13.39 -15.51 4.81
CA GLU A 1009 12.89 -14.14 4.96
C GLU A 1009 11.36 -14.09 5.11
N ARG A 1010 10.63 -15.00 4.46
CA ARG A 1010 9.18 -15.17 4.66
C ARG A 1010 8.86 -15.65 6.08
N VAL A 1011 9.54 -16.68 6.58
CA VAL A 1011 9.34 -17.20 7.96
C VAL A 1011 9.65 -16.13 9.00
N VAL A 1012 10.74 -15.37 8.85
CA VAL A 1012 11.04 -14.24 9.74
C VAL A 1012 9.96 -13.16 9.67
N THR A 1013 9.34 -12.94 8.51
CA THR A 1013 8.22 -11.99 8.36
C THR A 1013 6.91 -12.52 8.96
N GLN A 1014 6.66 -13.83 8.88
CA GLN A 1014 5.53 -14.49 9.55
C GLN A 1014 5.69 -14.46 11.08
N LYS A 1015 6.88 -14.74 11.60
CA LYS A 1015 7.17 -14.69 13.04
C LYS A 1015 7.18 -13.25 13.60
N LEU A 1016 7.46 -12.23 12.77
CA LEU A 1016 7.18 -10.81 13.08
C LEU A 1016 5.67 -10.53 13.17
N ALA A 1017 4.87 -11.02 12.21
CA ALA A 1017 3.43 -10.80 12.18
C ALA A 1017 2.68 -11.55 13.31
N GLY A 1018 3.20 -12.71 13.75
CA GLY A 1018 2.71 -13.47 14.90
C GLY A 1018 3.39 -13.12 16.24
N GLU A 1019 4.00 -11.95 16.36
CA GLU A 1019 4.59 -11.38 17.59
C GLU A 1019 5.61 -12.25 18.34
N LEU A 1020 6.19 -13.26 17.67
CA LEU A 1020 7.33 -14.03 18.17
C LEU A 1020 8.66 -13.32 17.96
N ILE A 1021 8.73 -12.45 16.95
CA ILE A 1021 9.81 -11.46 16.82
C ILE A 1021 9.18 -10.09 17.08
N VAL A 1022 9.63 -9.41 18.14
CA VAL A 1022 9.10 -8.11 18.56
C VAL A 1022 10.20 -7.07 18.43
N THR A 1023 9.91 -5.91 17.84
CA THR A 1023 10.94 -4.91 17.50
C THR A 1023 10.59 -3.50 17.95
N GLU A 1024 11.50 -2.84 18.64
CA GLU A 1024 11.39 -1.42 19.00
C GLU A 1024 12.61 -0.67 18.44
N LEU A 1025 12.39 0.03 17.33
CA LEU A 1025 13.47 0.58 16.50
C LEU A 1025 13.33 2.09 16.26
N TRP A 1026 14.47 2.79 16.22
CA TRP A 1026 14.56 4.26 16.06
C TRP A 1026 15.72 4.74 15.16
#